data_AF-A0A9D8FS33-F1
#
_entry.id   AF-A0A9D8FS33-F1
#
_cell.length_a   1.000
_cell.length_b   1.000
_cell.length_c   1.000
_cell.angle_alpha   90.00
_cell.angle_beta   90.00
_cell.angle_gamma   90.00
#
_symmetry.space_group_name_H-M   'P 1'
#
loop_
_entity.id
_entity.type
_entity.pdbx_description
1 polymer ?
#
loop_
_entity_poly.entity_id
_entity_poly.type
_entity_poly.pdbx_seq_one_letter_code
_entity_poly.pdbx_strand_id
1 'polypeptide(L)'
;MRMPSRDLLKSVGRICLFVLLLALPVLGRGAYYYRRIYAPPPVALPDHSAVDMPIAEPVAFADRDVRLGKGRVLVDRAHDNAVDDDELNVLLSRLTARGMEVLSLLSDEPMADALRAAASLVVVSPHLSFSAQEVEAVRRFVEQGGRVLLAGDPSRYSVDVAYDEVFGEYLIPASDVTAINSLASAMGLAFSDDYIYSTAENAGNYQYVRLRDFVESPLTAGLEEVVFYAAHSIAQGETALITGDSQTTSSLSEQTGGLVTVSLGGGGQVLAVGDFTFMTEPYNATADNNRLIANIADFVAAASRTYGLVEFPHFFGDEVEMVPLVVTAEELALSGALVDEFSTLQSALGSANRILRWRAIPDLERDTIYLGFYGGLWRSPEVSGIMAAQGISFTLETAEQQRAALTPAPSATPTPRHTPTPTSTVSPPPTPTPTVRPLRDWIHIEGVGAVDARENALFYHNEEGGRQVLVVLAFSEEGLASATRRLIDGDFAGCLMEQDRVADPDAASVALCPTAYEPSEEDLTPEPTPTPESEDGDTVIPELEGSVLIVADDDGEGTLDWWTSAYQFYDIVIEEGHEPDVWSTGLDGEVDPGKMQSYSVVVWCTGDYQAEGGNPSGDELDMLQAYLEGGGRVILSGAFLGDPEARESGLLLDVQVSQADHPLASGFEADQVLELQRFTAEEDYSPYLLSDLGTGDAVFVRGPGSEFAGEAIVFAQADELDGGKMVVIGFPIYLLEYDLGFQLGQNAFRWAVE
;
A
#
# COMPACT_ATOMS: atom_id res chain seq x y z
N MET A 1 79.05 -15.38 -45.38
CA MET A 1 78.27 -14.13 -45.54
C MET A 1 78.44 -13.63 -46.98
N ARG A 2 77.37 -13.60 -47.78
CA ARG A 2 77.40 -13.05 -49.16
C ARG A 2 77.51 -11.53 -49.09
N MET A 3 78.47 -10.94 -49.80
CA MET A 3 78.54 -9.48 -49.99
C MET A 3 77.28 -8.98 -50.70
N PRO A 4 76.68 -7.85 -50.29
CA PRO A 4 75.53 -7.27 -50.98
C PRO A 4 75.90 -6.87 -52.41
N SER A 5 74.97 -7.05 -53.35
CA SER A 5 75.20 -6.74 -54.77
C SER A 5 75.52 -5.26 -54.96
N ARG A 6 76.32 -4.96 -55.98
CA ARG A 6 76.80 -3.61 -56.30
C ARG A 6 75.67 -2.59 -56.57
N ASP A 7 74.46 -3.09 -56.85
CA ASP A 7 73.26 -2.26 -57.03
C ASP A 7 72.53 -1.99 -55.71
N LEU A 8 72.60 -2.89 -54.72
CA LEU A 8 72.10 -2.63 -53.37
C LEU A 8 72.85 -1.46 -52.72
N LEU A 9 74.18 -1.42 -52.86
CA LEU A 9 75.03 -0.33 -52.36
C LEU A 9 74.71 1.03 -53.02
N LYS A 10 74.34 1.05 -54.31
CA LYS A 10 73.92 2.28 -54.99
C LYS A 10 72.54 2.74 -54.55
N SER A 11 71.61 1.81 -54.34
CA SER A 11 70.27 2.13 -53.84
C SER A 11 70.31 2.65 -52.41
N VAL A 12 71.08 2.02 -51.52
CA VAL A 12 71.33 2.52 -50.16
C VAL A 12 71.98 3.91 -50.20
N GLY A 13 73.00 4.11 -51.06
CA GLY A 13 73.63 5.42 -51.23
C GLY A 13 72.66 6.52 -51.70
N ARG A 14 71.75 6.20 -52.62
CA ARG A 14 70.70 7.13 -53.10
C ARG A 14 69.67 7.44 -52.01
N ILE A 15 69.26 6.44 -51.24
CA ILE A 15 68.34 6.64 -50.11
C ILE A 15 69.01 7.49 -49.03
N CYS A 16 70.26 7.22 -48.67
CA CYS A 16 71.00 8.04 -47.72
C CYS A 16 71.15 9.48 -48.22
N LEU A 17 71.45 9.69 -49.50
CA LEU A 17 71.53 11.03 -50.09
C LEU A 17 70.17 11.75 -50.07
N PHE A 18 69.10 11.03 -50.39
CA PHE A 18 67.74 11.57 -50.34
C PHE A 18 67.35 11.97 -48.91
N VAL A 19 67.59 11.10 -47.93
CA VAL A 19 67.35 11.40 -46.50
C VAL A 19 68.20 12.58 -46.03
N LEU A 20 69.47 12.66 -46.46
CA LEU A 20 70.35 13.78 -46.13
C LEU A 20 69.83 15.10 -46.71
N LEU A 21 69.40 15.11 -47.97
CA LEU A 21 68.83 16.28 -48.63
C LEU A 21 67.47 16.67 -48.04
N LEU A 22 66.67 15.71 -47.57
CA LEU A 22 65.42 15.96 -46.85
C LEU A 22 65.68 16.54 -45.45
N ALA A 23 66.74 16.08 -44.76
CA ALA A 23 67.11 16.55 -43.43
C ALA A 23 67.81 17.92 -43.46
N LEU A 24 68.48 18.27 -44.55
CA LEU A 24 69.28 19.50 -44.68
C LEU A 24 68.49 20.79 -44.41
N PRO A 25 67.27 21.00 -44.95
CA PRO A 25 66.45 22.15 -44.60
C PRO A 25 66.04 22.18 -43.13
N VAL A 26 65.75 21.02 -42.53
CA VAL A 26 65.37 20.90 -41.11
C VAL A 26 66.56 21.23 -40.21
N LEU A 27 67.74 20.68 -40.51
CA LEU A 27 69.00 20.97 -39.81
C LEU A 27 69.42 22.43 -40.01
N GLY A 28 69.27 22.97 -41.22
CA GLY A 28 69.55 24.37 -41.52
C GLY A 28 68.61 25.32 -40.81
N ARG A 29 67.31 25.02 -40.77
CA ARG A 29 66.30 25.77 -40.02
C ARG A 29 66.56 25.66 -38.51
N GLY A 30 66.88 24.47 -38.03
CA GLY A 30 67.32 24.22 -36.65
C GLY A 30 68.51 25.11 -36.27
N ALA A 31 69.58 25.06 -37.05
CA ALA A 31 70.78 25.87 -36.82
C ALA A 31 70.56 27.38 -37.03
N TYR A 32 69.59 27.79 -37.85
CA TYR A 32 69.28 29.21 -38.10
C TYR A 32 68.43 29.83 -36.98
N TYR A 33 67.38 29.14 -36.54
CA TYR A 33 66.46 29.63 -35.51
C TYR A 33 66.96 29.34 -34.08
N TYR A 34 67.69 28.25 -33.86
CA TYR A 34 68.22 27.86 -32.55
C TYR A 34 69.74 28.13 -32.44
N ARG A 35 70.16 29.34 -32.81
CA ARG A 35 71.58 29.78 -32.78
C ARG A 35 72.18 29.90 -31.37
N ARG A 36 71.37 29.76 -30.32
CA ARG A 36 71.78 29.76 -28.93
C ARG A 36 71.00 28.69 -28.19
N ILE A 37 71.67 27.92 -27.35
CA ILE A 37 70.99 27.14 -26.32
C ILE A 37 70.27 28.18 -25.46
N TYR A 38 68.94 28.08 -25.40
CA TYR A 38 68.15 28.93 -24.52
C TYR A 38 68.62 28.65 -23.09
N ALA A 39 69.40 29.59 -22.53
CA ALA A 39 69.67 29.65 -21.12
C ALA A 39 68.63 30.64 -20.57
N PRO A 40 67.54 30.17 -19.93
CA PRO A 40 66.59 31.08 -19.31
C PRO A 40 67.37 32.00 -18.36
N PRO A 41 67.07 33.32 -18.32
CA PRO A 41 67.60 34.15 -17.25
C PRO A 41 67.24 33.49 -15.91
N PRO A 42 68.12 33.54 -14.89
CA PRO A 42 67.78 33.01 -13.57
C PRO A 42 66.50 33.72 -13.11
N VAL A 43 65.40 32.96 -13.05
CA VAL A 43 64.14 33.44 -12.51
C VAL A 43 64.38 33.56 -11.01
N ALA A 44 64.15 34.75 -10.44
CA ALA A 44 64.12 34.90 -9.00
C ALA A 44 62.98 34.01 -8.49
N LEU A 45 63.33 32.84 -7.97
CA LEU A 45 62.37 32.00 -7.28
C LEU A 45 61.88 32.79 -6.06
N PRO A 46 60.55 32.81 -5.80
CA PRO A 46 60.04 33.32 -4.55
C PRO A 46 60.81 32.66 -3.40
N ASP A 47 61.16 33.43 -2.38
CA ASP A 47 61.75 32.85 -1.18
C ASP A 47 60.66 32.06 -0.44
N HIS A 48 60.56 30.77 -0.76
CA HIS A 48 59.58 29.87 -0.16
C HIS A 48 59.80 29.68 1.36
N SER A 49 60.96 30.07 1.90
CA SER A 49 61.22 30.05 3.35
C SER A 49 60.58 31.22 4.10
N ALA A 50 60.12 32.24 3.37
CA ALA A 50 59.40 33.41 3.90
C ALA A 50 57.87 33.29 3.79
N VAL A 51 57.36 32.23 3.14
CA VAL A 51 55.92 31.97 3.02
C VAL A 51 55.51 31.11 4.21
N ASP A 52 55.01 31.75 5.26
CA ASP A 52 54.27 31.06 6.33
C ASP A 52 52.92 30.66 5.74
N MET A 53 52.78 29.41 5.31
CA MET A 53 51.48 28.91 4.86
C MET A 53 50.59 28.82 6.10
N PRO A 54 49.47 29.54 6.16
CA PRO A 54 48.53 29.41 7.27
C PRO A 54 47.96 27.99 7.23
N ILE A 55 48.54 27.09 8.03
CA ILE A 55 47.94 25.79 8.31
C ILE A 55 46.82 26.10 9.29
N ALA A 56 45.57 25.96 8.86
CA ALA A 56 44.44 26.03 9.78
C ALA A 56 44.63 24.93 10.84
N GLU A 57 44.69 25.31 12.11
CA GLU A 57 44.75 24.32 13.18
C GLU A 57 43.43 23.56 13.20
N PRO A 58 43.46 22.21 13.19
CA PRO A 58 42.23 21.42 13.20
C PRO A 58 41.46 21.67 14.50
N VAL A 59 40.20 22.05 14.35
CA VAL A 59 39.26 22.24 15.46
C VAL A 59 38.74 20.87 15.89
N ALA A 60 39.05 20.49 17.12
CA ALA A 60 38.51 19.27 17.70
C ALA A 60 36.98 19.37 17.81
N PHE A 61 36.27 18.36 17.32
CA PHE A 61 34.83 18.27 17.39
C PHE A 61 34.42 16.91 17.96
N ALA A 62 33.49 16.94 18.90
CA ALA A 62 32.82 15.74 19.40
C ALA A 62 31.36 15.81 18.97
N ASP A 63 30.94 14.85 18.14
CA ASP A 63 29.53 14.74 17.75
C ASP A 63 28.69 14.26 18.94
N ARG A 64 27.40 14.55 18.88
CA ARG A 64 26.42 14.07 19.86
C ARG A 64 25.91 12.71 19.39
N ASP A 65 25.84 11.74 20.31
CA ASP A 65 25.13 10.49 20.06
C ASP A 65 23.62 10.75 20.18
N VAL A 66 22.99 11.08 19.05
CA VAL A 66 21.56 11.37 18.95
C VAL A 66 20.92 10.32 18.04
N ARG A 67 20.27 9.32 18.62
CA ARG A 67 19.44 8.40 17.84
C ARG A 67 18.12 9.07 17.51
N LEU A 68 18.01 9.60 16.29
CA LEU A 68 16.81 10.28 15.79
C LEU A 68 15.80 9.30 15.18
N GLY A 69 16.22 8.09 14.77
CA GLY A 69 15.33 7.06 14.24
C GLY A 69 16.07 5.87 13.62
N LYS A 70 15.31 4.94 13.03
CA LYS A 70 15.81 3.93 12.08
C LYS A 70 15.31 4.32 10.69
N GLY A 71 16.19 4.34 9.70
CA GLY A 71 15.83 4.68 8.32
C GLY A 71 17.02 4.48 7.38
N ARG A 72 16.76 4.46 6.08
CA ARG A 72 17.80 4.27 5.05
C ARG A 72 18.15 5.57 4.35
N VAL A 73 19.43 5.84 4.18
CA VAL A 73 19.94 6.94 3.36
C VAL A 73 20.49 6.33 2.08
N LEU A 74 19.93 6.72 0.95
CA LEU A 74 20.39 6.32 -0.37
C LEU A 74 21.41 7.35 -0.88
N VAL A 75 22.62 6.90 -1.19
CA VAL A 75 23.67 7.73 -1.80
C VAL A 75 23.70 7.44 -3.29
N ASP A 76 23.48 8.45 -4.11
CA ASP A 76 23.50 8.32 -5.56
C ASP A 76 24.92 8.01 -6.08
N ARG A 77 25.03 6.88 -6.79
CA ARG A 77 26.21 6.45 -7.55
C ARG A 77 25.85 6.14 -9.02
N ALA A 78 24.61 6.36 -9.42
CA ALA A 78 24.09 6.00 -10.74
C ALA A 78 24.41 7.07 -11.79
N HIS A 79 24.71 8.30 -11.37
CA HIS A 79 24.81 9.48 -12.25
C HIS A 79 26.24 9.95 -12.48
N ASP A 80 27.21 9.03 -12.45
CA ASP A 80 28.64 9.33 -12.57
C ASP A 80 29.09 10.39 -11.53
N ASN A 81 28.61 10.23 -10.30
CA ASN A 81 28.85 11.14 -9.19
C ASN A 81 30.34 11.20 -8.86
N ALA A 82 30.93 12.40 -8.90
CA ALA A 82 32.36 12.62 -8.69
C ALA A 82 32.76 12.65 -7.20
N VAL A 83 32.46 11.58 -6.47
CA VAL A 83 32.80 11.44 -5.05
C VAL A 83 33.33 10.04 -4.77
N ASP A 84 34.29 9.89 -3.86
CA ASP A 84 34.76 8.57 -3.39
C ASP A 84 34.15 8.20 -2.03
N ASP A 85 34.06 6.91 -1.69
CA ASP A 85 33.52 6.46 -0.39
C ASP A 85 34.31 7.00 0.81
N ASP A 86 35.63 7.08 0.67
CA ASP A 86 36.52 7.62 1.71
C ASP A 86 36.24 9.11 1.98
N GLU A 87 35.80 9.86 0.97
CA GLU A 87 35.46 11.28 1.11
C GLU A 87 34.15 11.50 1.87
N LEU A 88 33.19 10.56 1.74
CA LEU A 88 31.91 10.62 2.45
C LEU A 88 32.00 10.19 3.92
N ASN A 89 33.10 9.56 4.33
CA ASN A 89 33.24 8.93 5.65
C ASN A 89 32.82 9.84 6.83
N VAL A 90 33.12 11.14 6.77
CA VAL A 90 32.72 12.10 7.81
C VAL A 90 31.20 12.23 7.89
N LEU A 91 30.49 12.32 6.75
CA LEU A 91 29.03 12.36 6.73
C LEU A 91 28.43 11.00 7.10
N LEU A 92 28.95 9.91 6.52
CA LEU A 92 28.42 8.55 6.77
C LEU A 92 28.52 8.15 8.23
N SER A 93 29.64 8.46 8.89
CA SER A 93 29.82 8.17 10.32
C SER A 93 28.79 8.91 11.19
N ARG A 94 28.39 10.13 10.80
CA ARG A 94 27.38 10.93 11.52
C ARG A 94 25.96 10.44 11.29
N LEU A 95 25.65 10.00 10.08
CA LEU A 95 24.38 9.35 9.76
C LEU A 95 24.25 8.02 10.51
N THR A 96 25.33 7.24 10.56
CA THR A 96 25.39 5.98 11.33
C THR A 96 25.20 6.24 12.82
N ALA A 97 25.83 7.30 13.37
CA ALA A 97 25.63 7.72 14.77
C ALA A 97 24.16 8.10 15.07
N ARG A 98 23.39 8.49 14.05
CA ARG A 98 21.96 8.80 14.15
C ARG A 98 21.04 7.59 14.00
N GLY A 99 21.60 6.40 13.76
CA GLY A 99 20.84 5.16 13.57
C GLY A 99 20.43 4.88 12.11
N MET A 100 20.96 5.66 11.15
CA MET A 100 20.66 5.48 9.74
C MET A 100 21.50 4.36 9.12
N GLU A 101 20.87 3.54 8.29
CA GLU A 101 21.53 2.60 7.38
C GLU A 101 21.87 3.33 6.08
N VAL A 102 23.13 3.27 5.62
CA VAL A 102 23.55 3.94 4.38
C VAL A 102 23.66 2.89 3.28
N LEU A 103 22.99 3.15 2.15
CA LEU A 103 23.00 2.32 0.95
C LEU A 103 23.46 3.15 -0.25
N SER A 104 23.97 2.50 -1.29
CA SER A 104 24.37 3.16 -2.54
C SER A 104 23.42 2.76 -3.65
N LEU A 105 22.94 3.74 -4.42
CA LEU A 105 22.17 3.52 -5.64
C LEU A 105 23.13 3.32 -6.82
N LEU A 106 23.15 2.11 -7.38
CA LEU A 106 24.00 1.78 -8.53
C LEU A 106 23.26 2.00 -9.86
N SER A 107 23.99 2.14 -10.96
CA SER A 107 23.44 2.46 -12.29
C SER A 107 22.50 1.39 -12.88
N ASP A 108 22.53 0.17 -12.36
CA ASP A 108 21.68 -0.95 -12.78
C ASP A 108 20.38 -1.07 -11.96
N GLU A 109 20.23 -0.24 -10.92
CA GLU A 109 19.04 -0.20 -10.06
C GLU A 109 18.11 0.95 -10.45
N PRO A 110 16.81 0.71 -10.68
CA PRO A 110 15.86 1.80 -10.90
C PRO A 110 15.73 2.68 -9.66
N MET A 111 16.02 3.98 -9.79
CA MET A 111 15.94 4.94 -8.68
C MET A 111 14.59 4.93 -7.97
N ALA A 112 13.50 4.83 -8.73
CA ALA A 112 12.15 4.81 -8.18
C ALA A 112 11.95 3.67 -7.18
N ASP A 113 12.52 2.49 -7.45
CA ASP A 113 12.40 1.32 -6.59
C ASP A 113 13.27 1.48 -5.34
N ALA A 114 14.50 1.95 -5.51
CA ALA A 114 15.42 2.19 -4.40
C ALA A 114 14.88 3.25 -3.41
N LEU A 115 14.16 4.26 -3.91
CA LEU A 115 13.56 5.30 -3.08
C LEU A 115 12.41 4.79 -2.20
N ARG A 116 11.74 3.68 -2.53
CA ARG A 116 10.62 3.15 -1.71
C ARG A 116 11.05 2.82 -0.29
N ALA A 117 12.23 2.20 -0.15
CA ALA A 117 12.80 1.83 1.14
C ALA A 117 13.59 2.97 1.82
N ALA A 118 13.88 4.05 1.10
CA ALA A 118 14.73 5.13 1.58
C ALA A 118 13.94 6.13 2.45
N ALA A 119 14.61 6.73 3.43
CA ALA A 119 14.13 7.90 4.15
C ALA A 119 14.75 9.18 3.56
N SER A 120 15.95 9.08 2.98
CA SER A 120 16.64 10.22 2.39
C SER A 120 17.48 9.85 1.17
N LEU A 121 17.71 10.83 0.30
CA LEU A 121 18.58 10.74 -0.86
C LEU A 121 19.74 11.75 -0.71
N VAL A 122 20.96 11.31 -1.02
CA VAL A 122 22.15 12.15 -1.07
C VAL A 122 22.73 12.09 -2.48
N VAL A 123 22.74 13.24 -3.16
CA VAL A 123 23.32 13.42 -4.49
C VAL A 123 24.48 14.41 -4.36
N VAL A 124 25.67 13.95 -4.73
CA VAL A 124 26.90 14.77 -4.70
C VAL A 124 27.49 14.79 -6.10
N SER A 125 27.75 15.98 -6.63
CA SER A 125 28.40 16.27 -7.92
C SER A 125 28.10 15.24 -9.02
N PRO A 126 26.83 15.08 -9.44
CA PRO A 126 26.46 14.18 -10.54
C PRO A 126 26.98 14.73 -11.87
N HIS A 127 27.30 13.84 -12.82
CA HIS A 127 27.74 14.22 -14.18
C HIS A 127 26.80 13.72 -15.28
N LEU A 128 25.79 12.92 -14.95
CA LEU A 128 24.70 12.52 -15.84
C LEU A 128 23.38 13.19 -15.43
N SER A 129 22.63 13.72 -16.39
CA SER A 129 21.31 14.28 -16.13
C SER A 129 20.30 13.21 -15.74
N PHE A 130 19.45 13.56 -14.77
CA PHE A 130 18.34 12.73 -14.32
C PHE A 130 17.25 12.72 -15.40
N SER A 131 16.68 11.55 -15.65
CA SER A 131 15.55 11.37 -16.56
C SER A 131 14.26 11.95 -15.98
N ALA A 132 13.27 12.20 -16.85
CA ALA A 132 11.97 12.71 -16.39
C ALA A 132 11.27 11.77 -15.39
N GLN A 133 11.50 10.45 -15.49
CA GLN A 133 10.96 9.47 -14.56
C GLN A 133 11.65 9.55 -13.19
N GLU A 134 12.97 9.74 -13.16
CA GLU A 134 13.73 9.91 -11.93
C GLU A 134 13.38 11.22 -11.22
N VAL A 135 13.28 12.32 -11.97
CA VAL A 135 12.86 13.62 -11.42
C VAL A 135 11.48 13.52 -10.77
N GLU A 136 10.54 12.83 -11.42
CA GLU A 136 9.20 12.62 -10.89
C GLU A 136 9.21 11.70 -9.65
N ALA A 137 10.01 10.64 -9.65
CA ALA A 137 10.18 9.76 -8.49
C ALA A 137 10.74 10.52 -7.28
N VAL A 138 11.75 11.37 -7.47
CA VAL A 138 12.31 12.20 -6.39
C VAL A 138 11.32 13.28 -5.95
N ARG A 139 10.52 13.86 -6.87
CA ARG A 139 9.45 14.82 -6.53
C ARG A 139 8.42 14.20 -5.60
N ARG A 140 7.90 13.03 -5.96
CA ARG A 140 6.98 12.25 -5.11
C ARG A 140 7.61 11.91 -3.76
N PHE A 141 8.86 11.45 -3.78
CA PHE A 141 9.61 11.13 -2.57
C PHE A 141 9.72 12.32 -1.60
N VAL A 142 9.98 13.53 -2.13
CA VAL A 142 10.03 14.78 -1.35
C VAL A 142 8.65 15.16 -0.82
N GLU A 143 7.60 15.05 -1.64
CA GLU A 143 6.22 15.33 -1.26
C GLU A 143 5.74 14.43 -0.13
N GLN A 144 6.18 13.18 -0.13
CA GLN A 144 5.95 12.23 0.95
C GLN A 144 6.80 12.49 2.20
N GLY A 145 7.58 13.58 2.29
CA GLY A 145 8.39 13.91 3.47
C GLY A 145 9.80 13.32 3.47
N GLY A 146 10.26 12.77 2.35
CA GLY A 146 11.64 12.33 2.15
C GLY A 146 12.60 13.53 2.08
N ARG A 147 13.79 13.37 2.66
CA ARG A 147 14.83 14.44 2.68
C ARG A 147 15.81 14.24 1.53
N VAL A 148 16.20 15.32 0.86
CA VAL A 148 17.22 15.27 -0.20
C VAL A 148 18.35 16.23 0.10
N LEU A 149 19.60 15.76 0.03
CA LEU A 149 20.80 16.58 0.02
C LEU A 149 21.35 16.63 -1.41
N LEU A 150 21.41 17.83 -1.99
CA LEU A 150 22.05 18.11 -3.27
C LEU A 150 23.33 18.91 -3.00
N ALA A 151 24.50 18.32 -3.23
CA ALA A 151 25.78 18.99 -3.09
C ALA A 151 26.46 19.11 -4.46
N GLY A 152 26.70 20.35 -4.91
CA GLY A 152 27.56 20.63 -6.06
C GLY A 152 28.98 20.95 -5.60
N ASP A 153 29.94 20.91 -6.53
CA ASP A 153 31.33 21.29 -6.25
C ASP A 153 32.04 21.71 -7.56
N PRO A 154 32.37 23.00 -7.74
CA PRO A 154 33.04 23.50 -8.94
C PRO A 154 34.41 22.88 -9.20
N SER A 155 35.03 22.26 -8.19
CA SER A 155 36.33 21.60 -8.34
C SER A 155 36.21 20.18 -8.91
N ARG A 156 34.99 19.63 -9.01
CA ARG A 156 34.70 18.25 -9.41
C ARG A 156 34.06 18.20 -10.80
N TYR A 157 34.90 18.41 -11.82
CA TYR A 157 34.48 18.37 -13.23
C TYR A 157 34.68 16.98 -13.85
N SER A 158 33.77 16.60 -14.76
CA SER A 158 34.02 15.51 -15.72
C SER A 158 34.77 16.03 -16.93
N VAL A 159 35.21 15.10 -17.77
CA VAL A 159 35.92 15.43 -19.01
C VAL A 159 35.13 14.93 -20.20
N ASP A 160 34.55 15.86 -20.96
CA ASP A 160 33.83 15.56 -22.19
C ASP A 160 34.76 15.55 -23.40
N VAL A 161 34.47 14.65 -24.34
CA VAL A 161 35.16 14.61 -25.64
C VAL A 161 34.35 15.39 -26.66
N ALA A 162 34.90 16.53 -27.10
CA ALA A 162 34.36 17.30 -28.21
C ALA A 162 35.15 17.02 -29.48
N TYR A 163 34.46 17.07 -30.61
CA TYR A 163 35.09 16.93 -31.93
C TYR A 163 34.96 18.25 -32.70
N ASP A 164 36.09 18.71 -33.23
CA ASP A 164 36.15 19.83 -34.17
C ASP A 164 36.85 19.42 -35.47
N GLU A 165 36.37 19.91 -36.61
CA GLU A 165 36.92 19.57 -37.93
C GLU A 165 38.40 19.98 -38.10
N VAL A 166 38.86 20.98 -37.35
CA VAL A 166 40.22 21.55 -37.43
C VAL A 166 41.16 20.90 -36.40
N PHE A 167 40.69 20.68 -35.17
CA PHE A 167 41.51 20.20 -34.06
C PHE A 167 41.38 18.70 -33.77
N GLY A 168 40.39 18.01 -34.35
CA GLY A 168 40.07 16.62 -34.02
C GLY A 168 39.36 16.50 -32.66
N GLU A 169 39.52 15.37 -31.98
CA GLU A 169 39.03 15.18 -30.62
C GLU A 169 39.82 16.03 -29.62
N TYR A 170 39.13 16.82 -28.80
CA TYR A 170 39.72 17.55 -27.68
C TYR A 170 38.83 17.44 -26.44
N LEU A 171 39.46 17.56 -25.27
CA LEU A 171 38.84 17.37 -23.98
C LEU A 171 38.36 18.71 -23.42
N ILE A 172 37.12 18.77 -22.92
CA ILE A 172 36.54 19.95 -22.29
C ILE A 172 36.10 19.58 -20.87
N PRO A 173 36.48 20.36 -19.84
CA PRO A 173 35.90 20.21 -18.51
C PRO A 173 34.39 20.45 -18.57
N ALA A 174 33.61 19.55 -17.99
CA ALA A 174 32.17 19.68 -17.84
C ALA A 174 31.81 19.79 -16.35
N SER A 175 31.01 20.80 -16.05
CA SER A 175 30.55 21.12 -14.70
C SER A 175 29.39 20.21 -14.28
N ASP A 176 29.28 19.91 -12.98
CA ASP A 176 28.16 19.13 -12.42
C ASP A 176 26.82 19.89 -12.47
N VAL A 177 26.86 21.20 -12.72
CA VAL A 177 25.70 22.09 -12.70
C VAL A 177 24.60 21.69 -13.68
N THR A 178 24.95 21.18 -14.87
CA THR A 178 23.93 20.72 -15.84
C THR A 178 23.18 19.49 -15.31
N ALA A 179 23.89 18.54 -14.72
CA ALA A 179 23.32 17.32 -14.19
C ALA A 179 22.54 17.59 -12.89
N ILE A 180 23.12 18.30 -11.92
CA ILE A 180 22.44 18.59 -10.65
C ILE A 180 21.19 19.45 -10.85
N ASN A 181 21.20 20.43 -11.77
CA ASN A 181 20.02 21.26 -12.06
C ASN A 181 18.92 20.52 -12.79
N SER A 182 19.21 19.40 -13.47
CA SER A 182 18.16 18.57 -14.08
C SER A 182 17.22 17.98 -13.03
N LEU A 183 17.70 17.83 -11.79
CA LEU A 183 16.89 17.48 -10.62
C LEU A 183 16.48 18.70 -9.77
N ALA A 184 17.43 19.58 -9.43
CA ALA A 184 17.20 20.69 -8.51
C ALA A 184 16.08 21.65 -8.96
N SER A 185 15.97 21.87 -10.28
CA SER A 185 14.98 22.81 -10.84
C SER A 185 13.53 22.41 -10.52
N ALA A 186 13.23 21.11 -10.47
CA ALA A 186 11.89 20.62 -10.12
C ALA A 186 11.53 20.91 -8.65
N MET A 187 12.53 21.13 -7.80
CA MET A 187 12.39 21.43 -6.37
C MET A 187 12.51 22.93 -6.08
N GLY A 188 12.48 23.78 -7.11
CA GLY A 188 12.60 25.23 -6.97
C GLY A 188 14.01 25.72 -6.65
N LEU A 189 15.04 24.91 -6.94
CA LEU A 189 16.45 25.23 -6.71
C LEU A 189 17.22 25.36 -8.04
N ALA A 190 18.22 26.24 -8.07
CA ALA A 190 19.11 26.34 -9.24
C ALA A 190 20.53 26.72 -8.82
N PHE A 191 21.50 25.89 -9.17
CA PHE A 191 22.94 26.14 -9.05
C PHE A 191 23.43 26.98 -10.23
N SER A 192 24.32 27.92 -9.96
CA SER A 192 25.02 28.69 -10.99
C SER A 192 26.29 27.97 -11.40
N ASP A 193 26.63 27.98 -12.69
CA ASP A 193 27.90 27.45 -13.21
C ASP A 193 29.05 28.43 -12.98
N ASP A 194 29.29 28.74 -11.70
CA ASP A 194 30.33 29.63 -11.22
C ASP A 194 31.13 28.99 -10.07
N TYR A 195 32.20 29.64 -9.66
CA TYR A 195 32.74 29.49 -8.33
C TYR A 195 32.79 30.85 -7.66
N ILE A 196 32.47 30.89 -6.37
CA ILE A 196 32.62 32.11 -5.58
C ILE A 196 34.04 32.22 -5.04
N TYR A 197 34.51 33.46 -4.90
CA TYR A 197 35.86 33.74 -4.41
C TYR A 197 35.91 35.06 -3.65
N SER A 198 36.91 35.23 -2.79
CA SER A 198 37.21 36.48 -2.10
C SER A 198 38.72 36.74 -2.09
N THR A 199 39.11 37.88 -2.65
CA THR A 199 40.51 38.33 -2.65
C THR A 199 40.87 39.15 -1.41
N ALA A 200 39.88 39.54 -0.63
CA ALA A 200 40.05 40.34 0.59
C ALA A 200 40.17 39.45 1.83
N GLU A 201 39.22 38.55 2.05
CA GLU A 201 39.17 37.64 3.19
C GLU A 201 38.98 36.19 2.72
N ASN A 202 39.97 35.35 2.96
CA ASN A 202 39.92 33.94 2.56
C ASN A 202 40.75 33.06 3.51
N ALA A 203 40.61 31.74 3.36
CA ALA A 203 41.34 30.75 4.14
C ALA A 203 42.64 30.31 3.44
N GLY A 204 43.44 31.26 2.97
CA GLY A 204 44.76 31.03 2.38
C GLY A 204 44.76 30.80 0.87
N ASN A 205 43.59 30.59 0.27
CA ASN A 205 43.36 30.59 -1.16
C ASN A 205 42.12 31.44 -1.44
N TYR A 206 42.15 32.29 -2.47
CA TYR A 206 41.03 33.19 -2.80
C TYR A 206 39.70 32.46 -3.07
N GLN A 207 39.73 31.18 -3.46
CA GLN A 207 38.52 30.35 -3.62
C GLN A 207 38.01 29.76 -2.29
N TYR A 208 38.82 29.81 -1.22
CA TYR A 208 38.45 29.29 0.09
C TYR A 208 37.76 30.39 0.90
N VAL A 209 36.47 30.53 0.67
CA VAL A 209 35.67 31.64 1.19
C VAL A 209 35.26 31.37 2.64
N ARG A 210 35.34 32.42 3.47
CA ARG A 210 34.83 32.39 4.85
C ARG A 210 33.42 32.96 4.86
N LEU A 211 32.47 32.20 5.40
CA LEU A 211 31.06 32.54 5.40
C LEU A 211 30.60 32.74 6.84
N ARG A 212 29.91 33.86 7.10
CA ARG A 212 29.47 34.29 8.44
C ARG A 212 28.04 34.83 8.48
N ASP A 213 27.45 35.09 7.30
CA ASP A 213 26.08 35.56 7.19
C ASP A 213 25.13 34.37 7.11
N PHE A 214 24.51 34.08 8.26
CA PHE A 214 23.60 32.95 8.46
C PHE A 214 22.18 33.41 8.76
N VAL A 215 21.19 32.76 8.15
CA VAL A 215 19.79 32.83 8.60
C VAL A 215 19.59 31.82 9.72
N GLU A 216 18.93 32.21 10.81
CA GLU A 216 18.64 31.34 11.95
C GLU A 216 17.79 30.13 11.52
N SER A 217 18.34 28.93 11.65
CA SER A 217 17.64 27.67 11.41
C SER A 217 18.35 26.51 12.13
N PRO A 218 17.73 25.32 12.22
CA PRO A 218 18.41 24.13 12.73
C PRO A 218 19.70 23.80 11.97
N LEU A 219 19.78 24.10 10.67
CA LEU A 219 20.97 23.85 9.83
C LEU A 219 22.14 24.78 10.16
N THR A 220 21.86 26.01 10.59
CA THR A 220 22.89 27.02 10.93
C THR A 220 23.11 27.18 12.44
N ALA A 221 22.45 26.35 13.25
CA ALA A 221 22.53 26.42 14.70
C ALA A 221 23.97 26.19 15.20
N GLY A 222 24.46 27.16 15.99
CA GLY A 222 25.79 27.10 16.60
C GLY A 222 26.95 27.35 15.64
N LEU A 223 26.72 27.96 14.47
CA LEU A 223 27.75 28.40 13.55
C LEU A 223 28.13 29.87 13.82
N GLU A 224 29.42 30.15 13.89
CA GLU A 224 29.99 31.50 13.87
C GLU A 224 30.74 31.76 12.56
N GLU A 225 31.44 30.76 12.03
CA GLU A 225 32.12 30.83 10.73
C GLU A 225 32.25 29.43 10.11
N VAL A 226 31.95 29.33 8.82
CA VAL A 226 32.27 28.12 8.01
C VAL A 226 33.16 28.49 6.84
N VAL A 227 33.91 27.52 6.33
CA VAL A 227 34.83 27.70 5.21
C VAL A 227 34.48 26.73 4.09
N PHE A 228 34.17 27.25 2.91
CA PHE A 228 33.92 26.47 1.70
C PHE A 228 35.10 26.58 0.72
N TYR A 229 35.39 25.52 -0.02
CA TYR A 229 36.65 25.30 -0.75
C TYR A 229 36.47 25.29 -2.27
N ALA A 230 36.00 26.42 -2.81
CA ALA A 230 35.36 26.59 -4.12
C ALA A 230 33.90 26.11 -4.09
N ALA A 231 32.96 27.06 -4.11
CA ALA A 231 31.53 26.77 -4.03
C ALA A 231 30.77 27.39 -5.22
N HIS A 232 29.80 26.67 -5.75
CA HIS A 232 28.77 27.24 -6.61
C HIS A 232 27.90 28.21 -5.82
N SER A 233 27.46 29.29 -6.46
CA SER A 233 26.36 30.09 -5.94
C SER A 233 25.01 29.48 -6.31
N ILE A 234 24.02 29.58 -5.44
CA ILE A 234 22.66 29.10 -5.64
C ILE A 234 21.80 30.30 -6.08
N ALA A 235 21.44 30.35 -7.37
CA ALA A 235 20.69 31.45 -7.97
C ALA A 235 19.21 31.46 -7.56
N GLN A 236 18.64 30.28 -7.26
CA GLN A 236 17.25 30.13 -6.87
C GLN A 236 17.12 29.15 -5.71
N GLY A 237 16.28 29.49 -4.73
CA GLY A 237 15.82 28.62 -3.65
C GLY A 237 14.75 29.31 -2.81
N GLU A 238 14.02 28.54 -2.02
CA GLU A 238 12.92 29.05 -1.19
C GLU A 238 13.45 29.81 0.03
N THR A 239 14.48 29.28 0.69
CA THR A 239 15.09 29.88 1.89
C THR A 239 16.61 29.83 1.80
N ALA A 240 17.23 30.98 1.55
CA ALA A 240 18.68 31.12 1.63
C ALA A 240 19.16 31.01 3.09
N LEU A 241 20.11 30.12 3.37
CA LEU A 241 20.61 29.85 4.72
C LEU A 241 22.00 30.44 4.98
N ILE A 242 22.91 30.33 4.00
CA ILE A 242 24.29 30.81 4.11
C ILE A 242 24.63 31.64 2.88
N THR A 243 25.08 32.88 3.10
CA THR A 243 25.37 33.85 2.02
C THR A 243 26.77 34.41 2.14
N GLY A 244 27.41 34.68 1.00
CA GLY A 244 28.68 35.39 0.92
C GLY A 244 28.53 36.87 1.25
N ASP A 245 29.53 37.41 1.93
CA ASP A 245 29.59 38.81 2.34
C ASP A 245 29.80 39.77 1.16
N SER A 246 29.89 41.07 1.45
CA SER A 246 30.12 42.12 0.44
C SER A 246 31.48 42.07 -0.29
N GLN A 247 32.36 41.13 0.03
CA GLN A 247 33.66 40.92 -0.63
C GLN A 247 33.72 39.59 -1.40
N THR A 248 32.67 38.78 -1.31
CA THR A 248 32.54 37.52 -2.03
C THR A 248 32.01 37.79 -3.43
N THR A 249 32.73 37.33 -4.45
CA THR A 249 32.45 37.59 -5.87
C THR A 249 32.24 36.29 -6.64
N SER A 250 31.31 36.29 -7.60
CA SER A 250 31.07 35.18 -8.53
C SER A 250 32.02 35.24 -9.72
N SER A 251 32.64 34.12 -10.09
CA SER A 251 33.53 34.02 -11.26
C SER A 251 32.83 34.16 -12.61
N LEU A 252 31.50 34.00 -12.65
CA LEU A 252 30.72 34.05 -13.87
C LEU A 252 30.07 35.42 -14.07
N SER A 253 29.37 35.91 -13.04
CA SER A 253 28.59 37.14 -13.14
C SER A 253 29.38 38.40 -12.74
N GLU A 254 30.52 38.22 -12.06
CA GLU A 254 31.28 39.30 -11.40
C GLU A 254 30.44 40.07 -10.35
N GLN A 255 29.25 39.56 -9.99
CA GLN A 255 28.46 40.10 -8.89
C GLN A 255 29.23 39.92 -7.59
N THR A 256 29.20 40.95 -6.74
CA THR A 256 29.78 40.91 -5.41
C THR A 256 28.68 41.03 -4.35
N GLY A 257 28.72 40.16 -3.34
CA GLY A 257 27.76 40.09 -2.24
C GLY A 257 26.40 39.50 -2.62
N GLY A 258 25.72 38.97 -1.59
CA GLY A 258 24.39 38.36 -1.77
C GLY A 258 24.40 37.04 -2.53
N LEU A 259 25.55 36.37 -2.61
CA LEU A 259 25.71 35.08 -3.28
C LEU A 259 25.37 33.96 -2.30
N VAL A 260 24.25 33.29 -2.51
CA VAL A 260 23.79 32.19 -1.64
C VAL A 260 24.63 30.95 -1.91
N THR A 261 25.00 30.21 -0.87
CA THR A 261 25.83 28.98 -0.97
C THR A 261 25.16 27.77 -0.36
N VAL A 262 24.18 27.99 0.53
CA VAL A 262 23.32 26.95 1.09
C VAL A 262 21.90 27.45 1.10
N SER A 263 20.97 26.64 0.59
CA SER A 263 19.56 27.02 0.44
C SER A 263 18.64 25.82 0.60
N LEU A 264 17.40 26.06 1.02
CA LEU A 264 16.33 25.06 1.04
C LEU A 264 15.41 25.22 -0.18
N GLY A 265 14.87 24.09 -0.65
CA GLY A 265 13.80 23.98 -1.64
C GLY A 265 12.88 22.80 -1.35
N GLY A 266 11.93 22.54 -2.24
CA GLY A 266 10.96 21.44 -2.11
C GLY A 266 10.16 21.50 -0.82
N GLY A 267 9.65 22.68 -0.45
CA GLY A 267 8.92 22.87 0.81
C GLY A 267 9.78 22.70 2.06
N GLY A 268 11.10 22.94 1.95
CA GLY A 268 12.07 22.77 3.04
C GLY A 268 12.60 21.33 3.22
N GLN A 269 12.29 20.41 2.30
CA GLN A 269 12.75 19.02 2.35
C GLN A 269 14.04 18.77 1.54
N VAL A 270 14.43 19.70 0.67
CA VAL A 270 15.63 19.60 -0.16
C VAL A 270 16.65 20.64 0.28
N LEU A 271 17.85 20.19 0.68
CA LEU A 271 18.98 21.04 1.01
C LEU A 271 19.97 21.09 -0.15
N ALA A 272 20.18 22.28 -0.71
CA ALA A 272 21.22 22.54 -1.68
C ALA A 272 22.45 23.13 -1.00
N VAL A 273 23.63 22.59 -1.32
CA VAL A 273 24.94 23.04 -0.82
C VAL A 273 25.88 23.20 -2.01
N GLY A 274 26.46 24.38 -2.19
CA GLY A 274 27.31 24.69 -3.33
C GLY A 274 28.73 24.12 -3.28
N ASP A 275 29.13 23.50 -2.17
CA ASP A 275 30.45 22.88 -1.96
C ASP A 275 30.30 21.56 -1.20
N PHE A 276 30.97 20.51 -1.66
CA PHE A 276 31.08 19.24 -0.94
C PHE A 276 32.40 19.13 -0.16
N THR A 277 33.46 19.78 -0.62
CA THR A 277 34.82 19.61 -0.12
C THR A 277 34.94 19.91 1.37
N PHE A 278 34.17 20.86 1.93
CA PHE A 278 34.15 21.13 3.37
C PHE A 278 33.71 19.93 4.24
N MET A 279 33.04 18.93 3.66
CA MET A 279 32.64 17.70 4.36
C MET A 279 33.76 16.67 4.45
N THR A 280 34.85 16.84 3.70
CA THR A 280 35.95 15.86 3.60
C THR A 280 37.08 16.18 4.59
N GLU A 281 37.92 15.20 4.92
CA GLU A 281 39.14 15.45 5.69
C GLU A 281 40.25 16.06 4.81
N PRO A 282 41.01 17.06 5.31
CA PRO A 282 40.96 17.66 6.64
C PRO A 282 40.01 18.88 6.76
N TYR A 283 39.31 19.24 5.70
CA TYR A 283 38.53 20.48 5.58
C TYR A 283 37.35 20.56 6.55
N ASN A 284 36.78 19.41 6.93
CA ASN A 284 35.76 19.28 7.98
C ASN A 284 36.22 19.87 9.32
N ALA A 285 37.52 19.81 9.62
CA ALA A 285 38.09 20.29 10.88
C ALA A 285 38.43 21.79 10.87
N THR A 286 38.06 22.55 9.83
CA THR A 286 38.27 24.00 9.78
C THR A 286 37.04 24.75 10.28
N ALA A 287 37.25 25.74 11.17
CA ALA A 287 36.18 26.56 11.75
C ALA A 287 35.00 25.69 12.26
N ASP A 288 33.76 26.06 11.96
CA ASP A 288 32.56 25.31 12.39
C ASP A 288 32.07 24.30 11.34
N ASN A 289 32.88 23.91 10.36
CA ASN A 289 32.48 22.94 9.33
C ASN A 289 31.98 21.63 9.95
N ASN A 290 32.66 21.11 10.98
CA ASN A 290 32.20 19.95 11.71
C ASN A 290 30.85 20.16 12.41
N ARG A 291 30.48 21.37 12.85
CA ARG A 291 29.12 21.63 13.36
C ARG A 291 28.12 21.61 12.20
N LEU A 292 28.43 22.24 11.08
CA LEU A 292 27.54 22.29 9.92
C LEU A 292 27.23 20.88 9.39
N ILE A 293 28.22 20.00 9.17
CA ILE A 293 27.91 18.64 8.66
C ILE A 293 27.17 17.78 9.70
N ALA A 294 27.21 18.13 11.00
CA ALA A 294 26.39 17.47 12.02
C ALA A 294 24.92 17.93 11.90
N ASN A 295 24.69 19.23 11.70
CA ASN A 295 23.35 19.76 11.45
C ASN A 295 22.76 19.22 10.12
N ILE A 296 23.60 19.02 9.09
CA ILE A 296 23.17 18.37 7.82
C ILE A 296 22.81 16.91 8.07
N ALA A 297 23.60 16.17 8.86
CA ALA A 297 23.26 14.81 9.24
C ALA A 297 21.95 14.74 10.06
N ASP A 298 21.68 15.72 10.93
CA ASP A 298 20.38 15.85 11.62
C ASP A 298 19.24 16.07 10.62
N PHE A 299 19.42 16.96 9.64
CA PHE A 299 18.42 17.22 8.60
C PHE A 299 18.10 15.97 7.77
N VAL A 300 19.13 15.25 7.32
CA VAL A 300 18.98 14.00 6.57
C VAL A 300 18.29 12.95 7.44
N ALA A 301 18.72 12.77 8.69
CA ALA A 301 18.12 11.76 9.58
C ALA A 301 16.70 12.11 10.07
N ALA A 302 16.25 13.36 9.95
CA ALA A 302 14.93 13.82 10.40
C ALA A 302 13.82 13.69 9.32
N ALA A 303 13.99 12.79 8.36
CA ALA A 303 12.94 12.45 7.40
C ALA A 303 11.78 11.76 8.11
N SER A 304 10.55 12.17 7.78
CA SER A 304 9.31 11.57 8.29
C SER A 304 8.41 11.33 7.10
N ARG A 305 8.41 10.09 6.59
CA ARG A 305 7.70 9.77 5.37
C ARG A 305 6.27 9.31 5.60
N THR A 306 5.34 9.81 4.80
CA THR A 306 4.01 9.24 4.63
C THR A 306 4.05 8.22 3.49
N TYR A 307 3.83 6.95 3.82
CA TYR A 307 3.86 5.86 2.85
C TYR A 307 2.47 5.60 2.28
N GLY A 308 2.40 5.28 0.99
CA GLY A 308 1.19 4.77 0.34
C GLY A 308 1.47 3.47 -0.42
N LEU A 309 0.53 3.10 -1.29
CA LEU A 309 0.56 1.83 -2.03
C LEU A 309 1.85 1.58 -2.84
N VAL A 310 2.44 2.63 -3.43
CA VAL A 310 3.66 2.53 -4.24
C VAL A 310 4.86 2.07 -3.41
N GLU A 311 4.86 2.34 -2.11
CA GLU A 311 5.96 2.00 -1.22
C GLU A 311 5.83 0.61 -0.59
N PHE A 312 4.86 -0.21 -1.03
CA PHE A 312 4.80 -1.61 -0.66
C PHE A 312 6.15 -2.31 -0.93
N PRO A 313 6.63 -3.19 -0.03
CA PRO A 313 6.07 -3.57 1.28
C PRO A 313 6.66 -2.77 2.46
N HIS A 314 7.28 -1.63 2.21
CA HIS A 314 8.14 -0.95 3.19
C HIS A 314 7.39 -0.22 4.31
N PHE A 315 6.10 0.07 4.13
CA PHE A 315 5.27 0.62 5.20
C PHE A 315 4.97 -0.38 6.32
N PHE A 316 5.08 -1.69 6.05
CA PHE A 316 4.90 -2.72 7.07
C PHE A 316 6.08 -2.81 8.06
N GLY A 317 5.78 -3.23 9.28
CA GLY A 317 6.72 -3.70 10.30
C GLY A 317 7.25 -5.11 10.00
N ASP A 318 8.01 -5.70 10.94
CA ASP A 318 8.77 -6.93 10.68
C ASP A 318 7.88 -8.17 10.43
N GLU A 319 6.71 -8.25 11.06
CA GLU A 319 5.75 -9.34 10.89
C GLU A 319 4.47 -8.82 10.23
N VAL A 320 3.99 -9.54 9.22
CA VAL A 320 2.77 -9.22 8.48
C VAL A 320 1.88 -10.45 8.45
N GLU A 321 0.62 -10.29 8.82
CA GLU A 321 -0.39 -11.34 8.71
C GLU A 321 -1.09 -11.26 7.35
N MET A 322 -1.50 -12.41 6.84
CA MET A 322 -2.25 -12.55 5.61
C MET A 322 -3.54 -13.30 5.88
N VAL A 323 -4.65 -12.66 5.51
CA VAL A 323 -6.01 -13.21 5.60
C VAL A 323 -6.56 -13.39 4.18
N PRO A 324 -6.73 -14.64 3.72
CA PRO A 324 -7.24 -14.90 2.39
C PRO A 324 -8.77 -14.70 2.34
N LEU A 325 -9.26 -13.91 1.39
CA LEU A 325 -10.69 -13.67 1.14
C LEU A 325 -11.19 -14.48 -0.06
N VAL A 326 -10.94 -15.80 -0.05
CA VAL A 326 -11.30 -16.70 -1.16
C VAL A 326 -12.57 -17.50 -0.85
N VAL A 327 -13.45 -17.65 -1.84
CA VAL A 327 -14.60 -18.55 -1.79
C VAL A 327 -14.22 -19.83 -2.54
N THR A 328 -14.02 -20.93 -1.83
CA THR A 328 -14.06 -22.26 -2.47
C THR A 328 -15.02 -23.13 -1.67
N ALA A 329 -16.14 -23.48 -2.30
CA ALA A 329 -17.17 -24.37 -1.74
C ALA A 329 -16.70 -25.82 -1.58
N GLU A 330 -15.52 -26.16 -2.11
CA GLU A 330 -14.93 -27.49 -2.01
C GLU A 330 -13.59 -27.37 -1.27
N GLU A 331 -13.50 -28.04 -0.11
CA GLU A 331 -12.28 -28.35 0.66
C GLU A 331 -11.06 -27.44 0.45
N LEU A 332 -10.87 -26.37 1.23
CA LEU A 332 -9.57 -25.77 1.62
C LEU A 332 -8.40 -25.69 0.58
N ALA A 333 -8.68 -25.80 -0.73
CA ALA A 333 -7.71 -26.09 -1.76
C ALA A 333 -7.67 -24.87 -2.66
N LEU A 334 -6.80 -23.93 -2.29
CA LEU A 334 -6.36 -22.87 -3.17
C LEU A 334 -5.94 -23.47 -4.50
N SER A 335 -6.39 -22.86 -5.61
CA SER A 335 -5.92 -23.25 -6.93
C SER A 335 -4.39 -23.14 -6.98
N GLY A 336 -3.75 -23.95 -7.84
CA GLY A 336 -2.29 -23.86 -8.02
C GLY A 336 -1.83 -22.44 -8.39
N ALA A 337 -2.65 -21.70 -9.14
CA ALA A 337 -2.36 -20.33 -9.52
C ALA A 337 -2.36 -19.38 -8.31
N LEU A 338 -3.34 -19.51 -7.40
CA LEU A 338 -3.37 -18.73 -6.16
C LEU A 338 -2.19 -19.03 -5.25
N VAL A 339 -1.79 -20.31 -5.13
CA VAL A 339 -0.61 -20.71 -4.35
C VAL A 339 0.67 -20.08 -4.91
N ASP A 340 0.81 -20.01 -6.23
CA ASP A 340 1.96 -19.39 -6.89
C ASP A 340 2.01 -17.87 -6.64
N GLU A 341 0.85 -17.19 -6.69
CA GLU A 341 0.76 -15.75 -6.39
C GLU A 341 1.10 -15.44 -4.93
N PHE A 342 0.59 -16.24 -3.99
CA PHE A 342 0.95 -16.08 -2.58
C PHE A 342 2.42 -16.36 -2.29
N SER A 343 3.02 -17.33 -2.99
CA SER A 343 4.46 -17.60 -2.90
C SER A 343 5.29 -16.42 -3.44
N THR A 344 4.79 -15.76 -4.49
CA THR A 344 5.40 -14.55 -5.08
C THR A 344 5.33 -13.38 -4.10
N LEU A 345 4.16 -13.14 -3.50
CA LEU A 345 3.98 -12.13 -2.45
C LEU A 345 4.88 -12.39 -1.23
N GLN A 346 4.94 -13.65 -0.76
CA GLN A 346 5.81 -14.05 0.34
C GLN A 346 7.29 -13.79 0.02
N SER A 347 7.71 -14.05 -1.22
CA SER A 347 9.09 -13.80 -1.67
C SER A 347 9.42 -12.31 -1.72
N ALA A 348 8.49 -11.47 -2.18
CA ALA A 348 8.63 -10.02 -2.20
C ALA A 348 8.70 -9.42 -0.79
N LEU A 349 7.88 -9.91 0.14
CA LEU A 349 7.98 -9.54 1.56
C LEU A 349 9.31 -10.00 2.17
N GLY A 350 9.72 -11.23 1.86
CA GLY A 350 10.99 -11.78 2.35
C GLY A 350 12.23 -11.01 1.89
N SER A 351 12.26 -10.52 0.65
CA SER A 351 13.36 -9.69 0.13
C SER A 351 13.45 -8.33 0.85
N ALA A 352 12.33 -7.83 1.36
CA ALA A 352 12.25 -6.64 2.21
C ALA A 352 12.48 -6.93 3.71
N ASN A 353 12.87 -8.16 4.08
CA ASN A 353 12.99 -8.63 5.48
C ASN A 353 11.67 -8.57 6.26
N ARG A 354 10.55 -8.88 5.62
CA ARG A 354 9.22 -9.01 6.23
C ARG A 354 8.85 -10.48 6.36
N ILE A 355 8.25 -10.87 7.48
CA ILE A 355 7.82 -12.25 7.74
C ILE A 355 6.31 -12.33 7.55
N LEU A 356 5.87 -13.02 6.48
CA LEU A 356 4.45 -13.28 6.23
C LEU A 356 3.95 -14.47 7.04
N ARG A 357 2.84 -14.31 7.77
CA ARG A 357 2.15 -15.36 8.52
C ARG A 357 0.71 -15.52 8.04
N TRP A 358 0.29 -16.77 7.87
CA TRP A 358 -1.08 -17.10 7.46
C TRP A 358 -2.03 -17.19 8.64
N ARG A 359 -3.20 -16.57 8.51
CA ARG A 359 -4.26 -16.60 9.54
C ARG A 359 -5.64 -16.65 8.88
N ALA A 360 -6.54 -17.43 9.48
CA ALA A 360 -7.96 -17.40 9.11
C ALA A 360 -8.69 -16.19 9.72
N ILE A 361 -8.28 -15.80 10.94
CA ILE A 361 -8.81 -14.65 11.68
C ILE A 361 -7.61 -13.73 12.01
N PRO A 362 -7.67 -12.44 11.64
CA PRO A 362 -6.59 -11.48 11.87
C PRO A 362 -6.40 -11.18 13.36
N ASP A 363 -5.16 -10.92 13.75
CA ASP A 363 -4.83 -10.24 15.00
C ASP A 363 -4.88 -8.71 14.76
N LEU A 364 -5.86 -8.02 15.35
CA LEU A 364 -6.08 -6.58 15.13
C LEU A 364 -4.96 -5.68 15.68
N GLU A 365 -3.97 -6.23 16.38
CA GLU A 365 -2.77 -5.52 16.81
C GLU A 365 -1.60 -5.62 15.83
N ARG A 366 -1.76 -6.34 14.71
CA ARG A 366 -0.69 -6.63 13.75
C ARG A 366 -1.00 -6.11 12.36
N ASP A 367 0.06 -5.81 11.61
CA ASP A 367 -0.04 -5.46 10.21
C ASP A 367 -0.68 -6.59 9.39
N THR A 368 -1.68 -6.26 8.57
CA THR A 368 -2.51 -7.26 7.88
C THR A 368 -2.66 -6.99 6.39
N ILE A 369 -2.57 -8.05 5.60
CA ILE A 369 -2.93 -8.08 4.18
C ILE A 369 -4.18 -8.94 4.01
N TYR A 370 -5.29 -8.32 3.60
CA TYR A 370 -6.47 -9.01 3.10
C TYR A 370 -6.34 -9.17 1.58
N LEU A 371 -6.35 -10.40 1.09
CA LEU A 371 -6.15 -10.69 -0.33
C LEU A 371 -7.19 -11.71 -0.80
N GLY A 372 -8.02 -11.34 -1.78
CA GLY A 372 -8.99 -12.28 -2.34
C GLY A 372 -10.01 -11.65 -3.30
N PHE A 373 -11.25 -12.15 -3.27
CA PHE A 373 -12.27 -11.81 -4.26
C PHE A 373 -13.38 -10.93 -3.69
N TYR A 374 -14.00 -10.10 -4.54
CA TYR A 374 -15.18 -9.32 -4.14
C TYR A 374 -16.30 -10.21 -3.59
N GLY A 375 -16.54 -11.37 -4.20
CA GLY A 375 -17.54 -12.35 -3.71
C GLY A 375 -17.19 -13.02 -2.37
N GLY A 376 -15.98 -12.83 -1.85
CA GLY A 376 -15.55 -13.33 -0.54
C GLY A 376 -15.74 -12.34 0.61
N LEU A 377 -16.20 -11.11 0.33
CA LEU A 377 -16.31 -10.04 1.32
C LEU A 377 -17.27 -10.35 2.47
N TRP A 378 -18.35 -11.10 2.22
CA TRP A 378 -19.30 -11.52 3.25
C TRP A 378 -18.66 -12.37 4.37
N ARG A 379 -17.49 -12.99 4.12
CA ARG A 379 -16.74 -13.75 5.15
C ARG A 379 -15.90 -12.85 6.07
N SER A 380 -15.78 -11.56 5.76
CA SER A 380 -14.91 -10.64 6.50
C SER A 380 -15.61 -9.30 6.74
N PRO A 381 -16.53 -9.22 7.72
CA PRO A 381 -17.26 -8.00 8.08
C PRO A 381 -16.32 -6.81 8.35
N GLU A 382 -15.13 -7.07 8.91
CA GLU A 382 -14.09 -6.07 9.11
C GLU A 382 -13.73 -5.34 7.81
N VAL A 383 -13.51 -6.09 6.72
CA VAL A 383 -13.13 -5.52 5.42
C VAL A 383 -14.31 -4.75 4.85
N SER A 384 -15.54 -5.27 4.95
CA SER A 384 -16.75 -4.55 4.56
C SER A 384 -16.91 -3.23 5.33
N GLY A 385 -16.65 -3.23 6.64
CA GLY A 385 -16.68 -2.04 7.50
C GLY A 385 -15.62 -1.02 7.12
N ILE A 386 -14.38 -1.46 6.86
CA ILE A 386 -13.29 -0.61 6.36
C ILE A 386 -13.68 0.04 5.03
N MET A 387 -14.23 -0.72 4.09
CA MET A 387 -14.67 -0.19 2.80
C MET A 387 -15.82 0.82 2.97
N ALA A 388 -16.84 0.48 3.77
CA ALA A 388 -18.00 1.34 4.01
C ALA A 388 -17.63 2.66 4.69
N ALA A 389 -16.72 2.63 5.67
CA ALA A 389 -16.19 3.81 6.35
C ALA A 389 -15.48 4.79 5.38
N GLN A 390 -15.07 4.31 4.21
CA GLN A 390 -14.38 5.07 3.17
C GLN A 390 -15.30 5.40 1.99
N GLY A 391 -16.60 5.18 2.13
CA GLY A 391 -17.59 5.43 1.08
C GLY A 391 -17.47 4.46 -0.10
N ILE A 392 -16.83 3.29 0.11
CA ILE A 392 -16.71 2.23 -0.89
C ILE A 392 -17.80 1.19 -0.63
N SER A 393 -18.65 0.92 -1.63
CA SER A 393 -19.66 -0.14 -1.57
C SER A 393 -19.69 -0.95 -2.85
N PHE A 394 -20.31 -2.12 -2.81
CA PHE A 394 -20.32 -3.07 -3.92
C PHE A 394 -21.76 -3.45 -4.28
N THR A 395 -22.06 -3.53 -5.57
CA THR A 395 -23.28 -4.16 -6.08
C THR A 395 -22.85 -5.40 -6.85
N LEU A 396 -22.92 -6.58 -6.22
CA LEU A 396 -22.53 -7.86 -6.81
C LEU A 396 -23.79 -8.68 -7.08
N GLU A 397 -23.93 -9.28 -8.26
CA GLU A 397 -25.08 -10.12 -8.57
C GLU A 397 -24.88 -11.56 -8.09
N THR A 398 -25.91 -12.14 -7.47
CA THR A 398 -25.91 -13.54 -7.04
C THR A 398 -26.22 -14.50 -8.21
N ALA A 399 -25.75 -15.76 -8.11
CA ALA A 399 -25.95 -16.81 -9.11
C ALA A 399 -27.44 -17.07 -9.47
N GLU A 400 -28.37 -16.68 -8.59
CA GLU A 400 -29.81 -16.83 -8.78
C GLU A 400 -30.43 -15.73 -9.66
N GLN A 401 -29.89 -14.51 -9.64
CA GLN A 401 -30.34 -13.41 -10.50
C GLN A 401 -30.00 -13.69 -11.98
N GLN A 402 -28.88 -14.37 -12.24
CA GLN A 402 -28.55 -14.93 -13.55
C GLN A 402 -29.57 -15.98 -14.04
N ARG A 403 -30.09 -16.84 -13.14
CA ARG A 403 -31.15 -17.83 -13.49
C ARG A 403 -32.52 -17.17 -13.69
N ALA A 404 -32.88 -16.18 -12.89
CA ALA A 404 -34.17 -15.47 -13.01
C ALA A 404 -34.27 -14.67 -14.32
N ALA A 405 -33.17 -14.05 -14.77
CA ALA A 405 -33.12 -13.34 -16.05
C ALA A 405 -33.32 -14.25 -17.28
N LEU A 406 -33.15 -15.57 -17.12
CA LEU A 406 -33.29 -16.59 -18.16
C LEU A 406 -34.67 -17.27 -18.19
N THR A 407 -35.56 -16.98 -17.22
CA THR A 407 -36.87 -17.64 -17.14
C THR A 407 -37.95 -16.85 -17.90
N PRO A 408 -38.58 -17.39 -18.96
CA PRO A 408 -39.65 -16.67 -19.65
C PRO A 408 -40.90 -16.58 -18.78
N ALA A 409 -41.47 -15.38 -18.66
CA ALA A 409 -42.69 -15.11 -17.91
C ALA A 409 -43.87 -16.01 -18.36
N PRO A 410 -44.71 -16.52 -17.44
CA PRO A 410 -45.80 -17.42 -17.78
C PRO A 410 -46.86 -16.72 -18.65
N SER A 411 -47.15 -17.36 -19.80
CA SER A 411 -48.14 -16.90 -20.77
C SER A 411 -49.56 -17.01 -20.19
N ALA A 412 -50.24 -15.86 -20.04
CA ALA A 412 -51.62 -15.80 -19.57
C ALA A 412 -52.60 -16.57 -20.49
N THR A 413 -53.44 -17.42 -19.89
CA THR A 413 -54.52 -18.17 -20.55
C THR A 413 -55.74 -17.25 -20.82
N PRO A 414 -56.41 -17.32 -21.99
CA PRO A 414 -57.49 -16.38 -22.33
C PRO A 414 -58.88 -16.88 -21.91
N THR A 415 -59.67 -15.99 -21.30
CA THR A 415 -61.11 -16.19 -21.02
C THR A 415 -61.97 -15.60 -22.17
N PRO A 416 -63.07 -16.24 -22.61
CA PRO A 416 -63.72 -15.90 -23.88
C PRO A 416 -64.75 -14.77 -23.75
N ARG A 417 -64.77 -13.84 -24.71
CA ARG A 417 -65.93 -12.94 -24.91
C ARG A 417 -66.15 -12.53 -26.37
N HIS A 418 -67.29 -12.97 -26.89
CA HIS A 418 -68.19 -12.43 -27.91
C HIS A 418 -67.66 -11.51 -29.05
N THR A 419 -67.81 -12.01 -30.29
CA THR A 419 -67.87 -11.31 -31.60
C THR A 419 -69.34 -10.88 -31.87
N PRO A 420 -69.71 -9.89 -32.74
CA PRO A 420 -69.08 -9.50 -34.02
C PRO A 420 -69.03 -7.96 -34.30
N THR A 421 -68.43 -7.36 -35.34
CA THR A 421 -68.02 -7.72 -36.73
C THR A 421 -66.97 -6.68 -37.23
N PRO A 422 -66.46 -6.72 -38.48
CA PRO A 422 -65.04 -6.74 -38.82
C PRO A 422 -64.45 -5.35 -39.12
N THR A 423 -63.12 -5.21 -39.22
CA THR A 423 -62.43 -4.50 -40.34
C THR A 423 -60.90 -4.60 -40.17
N SER A 424 -60.26 -4.99 -41.28
CA SER A 424 -58.84 -4.87 -41.67
C SER A 424 -57.75 -5.60 -40.87
N THR A 425 -57.23 -6.63 -41.53
CA THR A 425 -55.97 -7.34 -41.34
C THR A 425 -54.76 -6.38 -41.29
N VAL A 426 -54.03 -6.40 -40.19
CA VAL A 426 -52.62 -5.96 -40.12
C VAL A 426 -51.84 -7.09 -39.44
N SER A 427 -50.77 -7.54 -40.08
CA SER A 427 -49.83 -8.54 -39.57
C SER A 427 -49.21 -8.04 -38.25
N PRO A 428 -49.10 -8.86 -37.19
CA PRO A 428 -48.39 -8.44 -35.99
C PRO A 428 -46.90 -8.23 -36.30
N PRO A 429 -46.24 -7.23 -35.68
CA PRO A 429 -44.80 -7.07 -35.77
C PRO A 429 -44.09 -8.26 -35.09
N PRO A 430 -42.84 -8.59 -35.46
CA PRO A 430 -42.09 -9.62 -34.76
C PRO A 430 -41.99 -9.26 -33.27
N THR A 431 -42.26 -10.25 -32.41
CA THR A 431 -42.01 -10.19 -30.96
C THR A 431 -40.58 -9.68 -30.74
N PRO A 432 -40.35 -8.64 -29.92
CA PRO A 432 -38.99 -8.25 -29.57
C PRO A 432 -38.33 -9.43 -28.86
N THR A 433 -37.25 -9.95 -29.45
CA THR A 433 -36.30 -10.79 -28.71
C THR A 433 -35.90 -10.00 -27.45
N PRO A 434 -36.03 -10.56 -26.23
CA PRO A 434 -35.54 -9.88 -25.05
C PRO A 434 -34.05 -9.66 -25.24
N THR A 435 -33.65 -8.39 -25.36
CA THR A 435 -32.25 -8.01 -25.26
C THR A 435 -31.87 -8.24 -23.79
N VAL A 436 -31.15 -9.32 -23.52
CA VAL A 436 -30.49 -9.54 -22.23
C VAL A 436 -29.64 -8.30 -21.97
N ARG A 437 -29.97 -7.53 -20.93
CA ARG A 437 -29.07 -6.47 -20.45
C ARG A 437 -27.84 -7.18 -19.88
N PRO A 438 -26.61 -6.77 -20.23
CA PRO A 438 -25.45 -7.29 -19.53
C PRO A 438 -25.55 -6.89 -18.07
N LEU A 439 -25.72 -7.90 -17.23
CA LEU A 439 -25.58 -7.89 -15.79
C LEU A 439 -24.15 -7.42 -15.45
N ARG A 440 -23.99 -6.46 -14.52
CA ARG A 440 -22.68 -5.84 -14.23
C ARG A 440 -22.50 -5.69 -12.73
N ASP A 441 -21.42 -6.29 -12.22
CA ASP A 441 -20.95 -6.14 -10.85
C ASP A 441 -20.23 -4.79 -10.73
N TRP A 442 -20.62 -3.94 -9.78
CA TRP A 442 -20.11 -2.57 -9.64
C TRP A 442 -19.41 -2.35 -8.31
N ILE A 443 -18.30 -1.62 -8.37
CA ILE A 443 -17.67 -0.97 -7.21
C ILE A 443 -18.12 0.49 -7.23
N HIS A 444 -18.77 0.93 -6.17
CA HIS A 444 -19.18 2.30 -5.96
C HIS A 444 -18.20 2.99 -5.02
N ILE A 445 -17.72 4.16 -5.41
CA ILE A 445 -16.86 5.01 -4.58
C ILE A 445 -17.51 6.39 -4.49
N GLU A 446 -17.76 6.84 -3.26
CA GLU A 446 -18.31 8.17 -3.00
C GLU A 446 -17.41 9.25 -3.64
N GLY A 447 -18.00 10.17 -4.41
CA GLY A 447 -17.27 11.24 -5.08
C GLY A 447 -16.66 10.89 -6.45
N VAL A 448 -16.39 9.62 -6.74
CA VAL A 448 -15.83 9.16 -8.04
C VAL A 448 -16.90 8.54 -8.95
N GLY A 449 -17.80 7.72 -8.42
CA GLY A 449 -18.84 7.03 -9.17
C GLY A 449 -18.70 5.51 -9.14
N ALA A 450 -19.20 4.82 -10.17
CA ALA A 450 -19.22 3.36 -10.25
C ALA A 450 -18.26 2.84 -11.32
N VAL A 451 -17.47 1.82 -10.98
CA VAL A 451 -16.58 1.10 -11.91
C VAL A 451 -16.91 -0.39 -11.95
N ASP A 452 -16.67 -1.04 -13.08
CA ASP A 452 -16.99 -2.45 -13.28
C ASP A 452 -15.99 -3.32 -12.47
N ALA A 453 -16.50 -4.10 -11.52
CA ALA A 453 -15.68 -4.94 -10.64
C ALA A 453 -14.92 -6.02 -11.43
N ARG A 454 -15.47 -6.49 -12.56
CA ARG A 454 -14.86 -7.53 -13.39
C ARG A 454 -13.58 -7.07 -14.06
N GLU A 455 -13.54 -5.79 -14.43
CA GLU A 455 -12.43 -5.20 -15.15
C GLU A 455 -11.41 -4.53 -14.22
N ASN A 456 -11.68 -4.41 -12.91
CA ASN A 456 -10.85 -3.62 -12.01
C ASN A 456 -10.50 -4.36 -10.70
N ALA A 457 -9.23 -4.27 -10.32
CA ALA A 457 -8.77 -4.61 -8.99
C ALA A 457 -8.80 -3.37 -8.09
N LEU A 458 -9.20 -3.57 -6.84
CA LEU A 458 -9.22 -2.55 -5.79
C LEU A 458 -8.03 -2.78 -4.87
N PHE A 459 -7.30 -1.70 -4.59
CA PHE A 459 -6.30 -1.63 -3.54
C PHE A 459 -6.73 -0.59 -2.53
N TYR A 460 -6.58 -0.92 -1.26
CA TYR A 460 -6.80 -0.02 -0.14
C TYR A 460 -5.64 -0.17 0.82
N HIS A 461 -5.04 0.93 1.25
CA HIS A 461 -4.02 0.94 2.28
C HIS A 461 -4.29 2.05 3.30
N ASN A 462 -4.35 1.67 4.57
CA ASN A 462 -4.41 2.64 5.66
C ASN A 462 -3.69 2.19 6.92
N GLU A 463 -3.42 3.13 7.83
CA GLU A 463 -3.03 2.84 9.21
C GLU A 463 -4.28 2.88 10.08
N GLU A 464 -4.61 1.77 10.73
CA GLU A 464 -5.79 1.63 11.59
C GLU A 464 -5.35 1.12 12.96
N GLY A 465 -5.68 1.82 14.03
CA GLY A 465 -5.31 1.38 15.38
C GLY A 465 -3.79 1.23 15.62
N GLY A 466 -2.95 1.85 14.78
CA GLY A 466 -1.48 1.72 14.84
C GLY A 466 -0.89 0.53 14.07
N ARG A 467 -1.71 -0.26 13.36
CA ARG A 467 -1.27 -1.29 12.41
C ARG A 467 -1.50 -0.84 10.97
N GLN A 468 -0.73 -1.38 10.05
CA GLN A 468 -0.91 -1.18 8.62
C GLN A 468 -1.87 -2.21 8.04
N VAL A 469 -2.91 -1.75 7.35
CA VAL A 469 -3.92 -2.58 6.71
C VAL A 469 -3.83 -2.40 5.20
N LEU A 470 -3.67 -3.49 4.47
CA LEU A 470 -3.71 -3.54 3.01
C LEU A 470 -4.82 -4.49 2.57
N VAL A 471 -5.78 -4.00 1.79
CA VAL A 471 -6.82 -4.82 1.17
C VAL A 471 -6.58 -4.83 -0.33
N VAL A 472 -6.56 -6.03 -0.92
CA VAL A 472 -6.42 -6.24 -2.37
C VAL A 472 -7.52 -7.18 -2.83
N LEU A 473 -8.43 -6.65 -3.65
CA LEU A 473 -9.58 -7.39 -4.16
C LEU A 473 -9.56 -7.41 -5.69
N ALA A 474 -9.98 -8.54 -6.25
CA ALA A 474 -10.23 -8.69 -7.67
C ALA A 474 -11.46 -9.56 -7.92
N PHE A 475 -11.94 -9.59 -9.16
CA PHE A 475 -13.09 -10.43 -9.52
C PHE A 475 -12.70 -11.89 -9.81
N SER A 476 -11.49 -12.11 -10.36
CA SER A 476 -11.01 -13.43 -10.79
C SER A 476 -9.59 -13.70 -10.31
N GLU A 477 -9.15 -14.96 -10.37
CA GLU A 477 -7.77 -15.36 -10.07
C GLU A 477 -6.75 -14.61 -10.94
N GLU A 478 -7.03 -14.45 -12.23
CA GLU A 478 -6.17 -13.70 -13.15
C GLU A 478 -6.10 -12.21 -12.79
N GLY A 479 -7.24 -11.64 -12.38
CA GLY A 479 -7.30 -10.27 -11.88
C GLY A 479 -6.49 -10.09 -10.60
N LEU A 480 -6.58 -11.04 -9.67
CA LEU A 480 -5.86 -11.02 -8.39
C LEU A 480 -4.34 -11.20 -8.59
N ALA A 481 -3.96 -12.07 -9.53
CA ALA A 481 -2.59 -12.28 -9.97
C ALA A 481 -2.00 -11.00 -10.59
N SER A 482 -2.75 -10.36 -11.48
CA SER A 482 -2.39 -9.06 -12.06
C SER A 482 -2.23 -7.99 -10.97
N ALA A 483 -3.15 -7.95 -10.00
CA ALA A 483 -3.12 -7.02 -8.89
C ALA A 483 -1.89 -7.21 -7.99
N THR A 484 -1.58 -8.46 -7.65
CA THR A 484 -0.42 -8.81 -6.81
C THR A 484 0.89 -8.40 -7.47
N ARG A 485 1.05 -8.63 -8.78
CA ARG A 485 2.24 -8.18 -9.52
C ARG A 485 2.37 -6.66 -9.54
N ARG A 486 1.28 -5.94 -9.82
CA ARG A 486 1.27 -4.47 -9.77
C ARG A 486 1.71 -3.93 -8.42
N LEU A 487 1.20 -4.53 -7.34
CA LEU A 487 1.58 -4.15 -5.97
C LEU A 487 3.08 -4.35 -5.72
N ILE A 488 3.62 -5.53 -6.07
CA ILE A 488 5.04 -5.86 -5.90
C ILE A 488 5.92 -4.93 -6.74
N ASP A 489 5.56 -4.72 -8.00
CA ASP A 489 6.29 -3.87 -8.94
C ASP A 489 6.06 -2.39 -8.67
N GLY A 490 5.13 -2.02 -7.76
CA GLY A 490 4.67 -0.64 -7.54
C GLY A 490 4.13 0.04 -8.79
N ASP A 491 3.63 -0.74 -9.75
CA ASP A 491 3.10 -0.24 -11.02
C ASP A 491 1.60 0.06 -10.92
N PHE A 492 1.33 1.30 -10.49
CA PHE A 492 0.00 1.89 -10.46
C PHE A 492 -0.26 2.80 -11.68
N ALA A 493 0.54 2.69 -12.74
CA ALA A 493 0.34 3.49 -13.94
C ALA A 493 -1.00 3.15 -14.60
N GLY A 494 -1.80 4.19 -14.87
CA GLY A 494 -3.13 4.05 -15.47
C GLY A 494 -4.22 3.63 -14.48
N CYS A 495 -3.91 3.48 -13.19
CA CYS A 495 -4.90 3.30 -12.15
C CYS A 495 -5.57 4.63 -11.79
N LEU A 496 -6.83 4.56 -11.37
CA LEU A 496 -7.51 5.69 -10.73
C LEU A 496 -7.15 5.67 -9.25
N MET A 497 -6.39 6.66 -8.81
CA MET A 497 -5.97 6.82 -7.42
C MET A 497 -6.83 7.88 -6.75
N GLU A 498 -7.41 7.56 -5.61
CA GLU A 498 -8.12 8.51 -4.76
C GLU A 498 -7.39 8.64 -3.41
N GLN A 499 -7.25 9.90 -2.98
CA GLN A 499 -6.63 10.37 -1.73
C GLN A 499 -5.12 10.11 -1.61
N ASP A 500 -4.35 11.13 -2.02
CA ASP A 500 -2.90 11.18 -1.84
C ASP A 500 -2.58 11.55 -0.39
N ARG A 501 -2.03 10.60 0.39
CA ARG A 501 -1.64 10.79 1.81
C ARG A 501 -0.66 11.95 2.04
N VAL A 502 -0.08 12.50 0.97
CA VAL A 502 0.69 13.74 1.02
C VAL A 502 -0.12 14.92 1.56
N ALA A 503 -1.43 15.01 1.23
CA ALA A 503 -2.28 16.12 1.66
C ALA A 503 -2.95 15.87 3.01
N ASP A 504 -3.29 14.61 3.29
CA ASP A 504 -3.84 14.14 4.56
C ASP A 504 -3.13 12.84 4.96
N PRO A 505 -2.13 12.91 5.85
CA PRO A 505 -1.37 11.75 6.30
C PRO A 505 -2.23 10.66 6.91
N ASP A 506 -3.43 10.98 7.40
CA ASP A 506 -4.35 10.04 8.07
C ASP A 506 -5.38 9.45 7.09
N ALA A 507 -5.42 9.91 5.84
CA ALA A 507 -6.32 9.39 4.81
C ALA A 507 -5.85 8.02 4.28
N ALA A 508 -6.80 7.23 3.80
CA ALA A 508 -6.48 5.98 3.13
C ALA A 508 -5.96 6.23 1.70
N SER A 509 -5.08 5.35 1.23
CA SER A 509 -4.72 5.28 -0.19
C SER A 509 -5.62 4.28 -0.90
N VAL A 510 -6.41 4.73 -1.87
CA VAL A 510 -7.29 3.88 -2.66
C VAL A 510 -6.85 3.87 -4.12
N ALA A 511 -6.73 2.68 -4.73
CA ALA A 511 -6.43 2.54 -6.14
C ALA A 511 -7.40 1.57 -6.82
N LEU A 512 -7.92 1.98 -7.97
CA LEU A 512 -8.63 1.13 -8.91
C LEU A 512 -7.77 0.91 -10.15
N CYS A 513 -7.32 -0.33 -10.35
CA CYS A 513 -6.44 -0.67 -11.46
C CYS A 513 -7.12 -1.61 -12.45
N PRO A 514 -7.06 -1.31 -13.75
CA PRO A 514 -7.54 -2.23 -14.78
C PRO A 514 -6.84 -3.58 -14.71
N THR A 515 -7.63 -4.65 -14.81
CA THR A 515 -7.20 -6.03 -14.94
C THR A 515 -7.48 -6.52 -16.36
N ALA A 516 -6.66 -7.45 -16.86
CA ALA A 516 -6.90 -8.09 -18.14
C ALA A 516 -7.99 -9.15 -17.96
N TYR A 517 -9.24 -8.73 -17.82
CA TYR A 517 -10.37 -9.65 -17.82
C TYR A 517 -10.69 -10.05 -19.26
N GLU A 518 -10.38 -11.29 -19.63
CA GLU A 518 -10.94 -11.92 -20.83
C GLU A 518 -12.12 -12.79 -20.41
N PRO A 519 -13.36 -12.51 -20.85
CA PRO A 519 -14.51 -13.35 -20.52
C PRO A 519 -14.30 -14.76 -21.08
N SER A 520 -14.50 -15.79 -20.26
CA SER A 520 -14.40 -17.18 -20.68
C SER A 520 -15.54 -17.53 -21.67
N GLU A 521 -15.37 -18.54 -22.54
CA GLU A 521 -16.50 -19.02 -23.37
C GLU A 521 -17.64 -19.62 -22.51
N GLU A 522 -17.34 -20.04 -21.27
CA GLU A 522 -18.34 -20.47 -20.27
C GLU A 522 -19.20 -19.29 -19.78
N ASP A 523 -18.63 -18.09 -19.57
CA ASP A 523 -19.40 -16.87 -19.25
C ASP A 523 -20.36 -16.43 -20.38
N LEU A 524 -20.13 -16.95 -21.60
CA LEU A 524 -20.88 -16.58 -22.80
C LEU A 524 -21.82 -17.69 -23.29
N THR A 525 -21.80 -18.88 -22.68
CA THR A 525 -22.61 -20.03 -23.12
C THR A 525 -23.53 -20.53 -22.01
N PRO A 526 -24.87 -20.46 -22.17
CA PRO A 526 -25.77 -21.05 -21.18
C PRO A 526 -25.64 -22.58 -21.18
N GLU A 527 -25.51 -23.17 -19.99
CA GLU A 527 -25.57 -24.62 -19.80
C GLU A 527 -26.85 -25.21 -20.41
N PRO A 528 -26.79 -26.39 -21.05
CA PRO A 528 -27.95 -27.00 -21.67
C PRO A 528 -28.99 -27.45 -20.63
N THR A 529 -30.21 -26.93 -20.77
CA THR A 529 -31.39 -27.29 -19.98
C THR A 529 -31.64 -28.81 -19.96
N PRO A 530 -31.80 -29.46 -18.79
CA PRO A 530 -32.25 -30.85 -18.75
C PRO A 530 -33.70 -30.95 -19.25
N THR A 531 -33.95 -31.91 -20.13
CA THR A 531 -35.27 -32.17 -20.72
C THR A 531 -36.12 -32.95 -19.72
N PRO A 532 -37.31 -32.50 -19.30
CA PRO A 532 -38.15 -33.27 -18.39
C PRO A 532 -38.86 -34.40 -19.14
N GLU A 533 -38.60 -35.65 -18.74
CA GLU A 533 -39.46 -36.79 -19.06
C GLU A 533 -40.71 -36.75 -18.19
N SER A 534 -41.86 -36.97 -18.82
CA SER A 534 -43.17 -37.03 -18.18
C SER A 534 -43.43 -38.42 -17.59
N GLU A 535 -43.81 -38.52 -16.32
CA GLU A 535 -44.58 -39.67 -15.83
C GLU A 535 -45.78 -39.23 -14.98
N ASP A 536 -46.88 -39.95 -15.22
CA ASP A 536 -48.19 -39.89 -14.61
C ASP A 536 -48.15 -40.15 -13.09
N GLY A 537 -49.13 -39.57 -12.40
CA GLY A 537 -49.17 -39.51 -10.95
C GLY A 537 -49.31 -40.83 -10.20
N ASP A 538 -48.89 -40.78 -8.93
CA ASP A 538 -49.65 -41.33 -7.82
C ASP A 538 -49.39 -40.50 -6.57
N THR A 539 -50.32 -40.56 -5.63
CA THR A 539 -50.34 -39.71 -4.42
C THR A 539 -49.27 -40.20 -3.44
N VAL A 540 -48.19 -39.43 -3.29
CA VAL A 540 -47.19 -39.62 -2.22
C VAL A 540 -46.90 -38.25 -1.59
N ILE A 541 -46.89 -38.22 -0.27
CA ILE A 541 -46.57 -37.08 0.58
C ILE A 541 -45.15 -36.60 0.21
N PRO A 542 -44.89 -35.31 -0.09
CA PRO A 542 -43.54 -34.87 -0.43
C PRO A 542 -42.62 -34.99 0.79
N GLU A 543 -41.52 -35.73 0.64
CA GLU A 543 -40.33 -35.62 1.48
C GLU A 543 -39.79 -34.18 1.40
N LEU A 544 -39.44 -33.61 2.55
CA LEU A 544 -38.81 -32.29 2.70
C LEU A 544 -37.38 -32.34 2.14
N GLU A 545 -37.20 -32.09 0.84
CA GLU A 545 -35.92 -31.59 0.30
C GLU A 545 -35.89 -30.07 0.50
N GLY A 546 -35.53 -29.62 1.70
CA GLY A 546 -35.67 -28.23 2.13
C GLY A 546 -34.37 -27.42 2.05
N SER A 547 -34.40 -26.29 1.32
CA SER A 547 -33.37 -25.25 1.37
C SER A 547 -33.35 -24.55 2.74
N VAL A 548 -32.18 -24.07 3.15
CA VAL A 548 -31.96 -23.32 4.41
C VAL A 548 -31.57 -21.89 4.06
N LEU A 549 -32.22 -20.90 4.68
CA LEU A 549 -31.82 -19.50 4.58
C LEU A 549 -31.08 -19.10 5.86
N ILE A 550 -29.90 -18.54 5.73
CA ILE A 550 -29.14 -17.93 6.82
C ILE A 550 -29.14 -16.42 6.59
N VAL A 551 -29.75 -15.68 7.51
CA VAL A 551 -29.78 -14.22 7.49
C VAL A 551 -28.73 -13.71 8.47
N ALA A 552 -27.72 -13.01 7.97
CA ALA A 552 -26.85 -12.15 8.75
C ALA A 552 -27.53 -10.78 8.85
N ASP A 553 -28.09 -10.48 10.01
CA ASP A 553 -28.78 -9.23 10.26
C ASP A 553 -27.80 -8.18 10.78
N ASP A 554 -27.07 -7.58 9.84
CA ASP A 554 -25.87 -6.75 10.02
C ASP A 554 -26.03 -5.30 9.53
N ASP A 555 -27.28 -4.83 9.36
CA ASP A 555 -27.61 -3.46 8.94
C ASP A 555 -27.68 -2.44 10.10
N GLY A 556 -27.49 -2.90 11.34
CA GLY A 556 -27.46 -2.08 12.55
C GLY A 556 -26.07 -1.53 12.93
N GLU A 557 -25.96 -0.99 14.14
CA GLU A 557 -24.70 -0.60 14.78
C GLU A 557 -24.17 -1.76 15.63
N GLY A 558 -22.97 -2.25 15.32
CA GLY A 558 -22.30 -3.28 16.13
C GLY A 558 -21.88 -2.70 17.47
N THR A 559 -22.22 -3.38 18.57
CA THR A 559 -21.87 -2.90 19.93
C THR A 559 -20.46 -3.32 20.34
N LEU A 560 -19.88 -4.34 19.71
CA LEU A 560 -18.57 -4.90 20.03
C LEU A 560 -17.73 -5.08 18.76
N ASP A 561 -17.75 -6.27 18.17
CA ASP A 561 -16.91 -6.71 17.05
C ASP A 561 -17.64 -6.64 15.70
N TRP A 562 -18.93 -6.29 15.70
CA TRP A 562 -19.75 -6.15 14.49
C TRP A 562 -19.86 -7.48 13.75
N TRP A 563 -20.17 -8.55 14.50
CA TRP A 563 -20.18 -9.93 14.02
C TRP A 563 -21.53 -10.59 14.25
N THR A 564 -22.01 -11.34 13.25
CA THR A 564 -23.15 -12.24 13.39
C THR A 564 -22.70 -13.70 13.51
N SER A 565 -23.57 -14.57 14.03
CA SER A 565 -23.32 -16.02 14.06
C SER A 565 -23.54 -16.70 12.70
N ALA A 566 -23.84 -15.94 11.64
CA ALA A 566 -24.19 -16.49 10.32
C ALA A 566 -23.08 -17.38 9.74
N TYR A 567 -21.80 -16.99 9.93
CA TYR A 567 -20.65 -17.78 9.49
C TYR A 567 -20.60 -19.16 10.15
N GLN A 568 -20.78 -19.21 11.47
CA GLN A 568 -20.72 -20.48 12.20
C GLN A 568 -21.91 -21.37 11.83
N PHE A 569 -23.09 -20.78 11.62
CA PHE A 569 -24.26 -21.52 11.11
C PHE A 569 -24.09 -21.99 9.66
N TYR A 570 -23.38 -21.25 8.80
CA TYR A 570 -23.07 -21.70 7.44
C TYR A 570 -22.26 -23.00 7.47
N ASP A 571 -21.20 -23.04 8.29
CA ASP A 571 -20.37 -24.25 8.45
C ASP A 571 -21.21 -25.42 9.02
N ILE A 572 -22.07 -25.15 10.02
CA ILE A 572 -22.99 -26.14 10.61
C ILE A 572 -23.94 -26.73 9.56
N VAL A 573 -24.58 -25.88 8.75
CA VAL A 573 -25.60 -26.32 7.78
C VAL A 573 -24.96 -27.19 6.69
N ILE A 574 -23.76 -26.83 6.22
CA ILE A 574 -22.99 -27.64 5.27
C ILE A 574 -22.59 -28.98 5.89
N GLU A 575 -22.11 -29.00 7.14
CA GLU A 575 -21.72 -30.25 7.81
C GLU A 575 -22.91 -31.21 7.98
N GLU A 576 -24.11 -30.67 8.17
CA GLU A 576 -25.36 -31.44 8.22
C GLU A 576 -25.88 -31.88 6.85
N GLY A 577 -25.16 -31.56 5.76
CA GLY A 577 -25.46 -32.01 4.41
C GLY A 577 -26.57 -31.22 3.71
N HIS A 578 -26.81 -29.99 4.16
CA HIS A 578 -27.77 -29.06 3.54
C HIS A 578 -27.05 -27.97 2.75
N GLU A 579 -27.75 -27.35 1.80
CA GLU A 579 -27.25 -26.22 1.01
C GLU A 579 -27.82 -24.91 1.60
N PRO A 580 -26.99 -24.08 2.28
CA PRO A 580 -27.43 -22.79 2.79
C PRO A 580 -27.41 -21.71 1.70
N ASP A 581 -28.48 -20.93 1.64
CA ASP A 581 -28.45 -19.60 1.04
C ASP A 581 -28.16 -18.57 2.14
N VAL A 582 -27.26 -17.62 1.88
CA VAL A 582 -26.84 -16.61 2.87
C VAL A 582 -27.28 -15.24 2.40
N TRP A 583 -27.85 -14.46 3.30
CA TRP A 583 -28.36 -13.11 3.05
C TRP A 583 -27.82 -12.15 4.10
N SER A 584 -27.20 -11.05 3.69
CA SER A 584 -26.76 -9.98 4.60
C SER A 584 -27.71 -8.80 4.48
N THR A 585 -28.32 -8.34 5.58
CA THR A 585 -29.23 -7.19 5.52
C THR A 585 -28.47 -5.90 5.18
N GLY A 586 -27.22 -5.76 5.62
CA GLY A 586 -26.34 -4.64 5.29
C GLY A 586 -25.89 -4.60 3.82
N LEU A 587 -25.70 -5.76 3.18
CA LEU A 587 -25.27 -5.85 1.77
C LEU A 587 -26.45 -5.98 0.78
N ASP A 588 -27.41 -6.84 1.10
CA ASP A 588 -28.50 -7.25 0.20
C ASP A 588 -29.82 -6.49 0.48
N GLY A 589 -29.90 -5.78 1.60
CA GLY A 589 -31.11 -5.11 2.08
C GLY A 589 -32.07 -6.05 2.82
N GLU A 590 -33.28 -5.58 3.12
CA GLU A 590 -34.29 -6.38 3.83
C GLU A 590 -34.69 -7.66 3.06
N VAL A 591 -34.91 -8.75 3.81
CA VAL A 591 -35.33 -10.04 3.25
C VAL A 591 -36.79 -9.96 2.76
N ASP A 592 -37.05 -10.34 1.50
CA ASP A 592 -38.42 -10.43 0.99
C ASP A 592 -39.21 -11.58 1.67
N PRO A 593 -40.44 -11.33 2.18
CA PRO A 593 -41.24 -12.36 2.84
C PRO A 593 -41.61 -13.55 1.96
N GLY A 594 -41.73 -13.34 0.64
CA GLY A 594 -42.00 -14.40 -0.33
C GLY A 594 -40.78 -15.27 -0.57
N LYS A 595 -39.57 -14.67 -0.56
CA LYS A 595 -38.30 -15.41 -0.55
C LYS A 595 -38.17 -16.25 0.71
N MET A 596 -38.38 -15.68 1.91
CA MET A 596 -38.27 -16.44 3.15
C MET A 596 -39.21 -17.66 3.19
N GLN A 597 -40.42 -17.53 2.65
CA GLN A 597 -41.39 -18.64 2.56
C GLN A 597 -40.96 -19.79 1.64
N SER A 598 -39.97 -19.62 0.76
CA SER A 598 -39.45 -20.73 -0.06
C SER A 598 -38.48 -21.64 0.69
N TYR A 599 -38.07 -21.30 1.91
CA TYR A 599 -37.13 -22.07 2.70
C TYR A 599 -37.82 -22.85 3.80
N SER A 600 -37.26 -24.02 4.11
CA SER A 600 -37.78 -24.92 5.15
C SER A 600 -37.29 -24.55 6.55
N VAL A 601 -36.14 -23.88 6.63
CA VAL A 601 -35.52 -23.39 7.86
C VAL A 601 -34.94 -22.01 7.59
N VAL A 602 -35.15 -21.09 8.52
CA VAL A 602 -34.56 -19.76 8.54
C VAL A 602 -33.70 -19.63 9.80
N VAL A 603 -32.42 -19.37 9.61
CA VAL A 603 -31.45 -19.09 10.66
C VAL A 603 -31.18 -17.59 10.65
N TRP A 604 -31.72 -16.85 11.61
CA TRP A 604 -31.62 -15.41 11.70
C TRP A 604 -30.58 -15.04 12.76
N CYS A 605 -29.47 -14.44 12.32
CA CYS A 605 -28.31 -14.14 13.14
C CYS A 605 -28.10 -12.64 13.26
N THR A 606 -28.43 -12.06 14.40
CA THR A 606 -28.25 -10.61 14.65
C THR A 606 -26.92 -10.28 15.30
N GLY A 607 -26.24 -11.28 15.88
CA GLY A 607 -24.92 -11.04 16.44
C GLY A 607 -24.95 -10.06 17.62
N ASP A 608 -24.04 -9.10 17.61
CA ASP A 608 -23.93 -7.99 18.57
C ASP A 608 -24.45 -6.66 18.01
N TYR A 609 -25.23 -6.70 16.93
CA TYR A 609 -25.83 -5.53 16.30
C TYR A 609 -27.05 -5.03 17.06
N GLN A 610 -27.19 -3.70 17.12
CA GLN A 610 -28.36 -2.99 17.63
C GLN A 610 -28.89 -2.02 16.58
N ALA A 611 -30.20 -1.81 16.55
CA ALA A 611 -30.83 -0.81 15.70
C ALA A 611 -31.84 0.01 16.52
N GLU A 612 -32.08 1.27 16.13
CA GLU A 612 -33.04 2.17 16.80
C GLU A 612 -34.48 1.58 16.80
N GLY A 613 -34.81 0.71 15.83
CA GLY A 613 -36.09 -0.01 15.74
C GLY A 613 -36.10 -1.43 16.33
N GLY A 614 -35.02 -1.86 16.99
CA GLY A 614 -34.79 -3.25 17.40
C GLY A 614 -34.14 -4.10 16.31
N ASN A 615 -33.47 -5.19 16.70
CA ASN A 615 -32.83 -6.13 15.79
C ASN A 615 -33.09 -7.59 16.28
N PRO A 616 -33.92 -8.40 15.59
CA PRO A 616 -34.69 -8.02 14.40
C PRO A 616 -35.71 -6.94 14.74
N SER A 617 -36.05 -6.09 13.78
CA SER A 617 -37.03 -5.02 13.91
C SER A 617 -38.45 -5.57 14.14
N GLY A 618 -39.38 -4.70 14.56
CA GLY A 618 -40.78 -5.10 14.76
C GLY A 618 -41.43 -5.71 13.52
N ASP A 619 -41.14 -5.19 12.33
CA ASP A 619 -41.68 -5.69 11.07
C ASP A 619 -41.08 -7.06 10.71
N GLU A 620 -39.80 -7.29 11.02
CA GLU A 620 -39.13 -8.58 10.82
C GLU A 620 -39.58 -9.65 11.82
N LEU A 621 -39.84 -9.26 13.07
CA LEU A 621 -40.44 -10.14 14.07
C LEU A 621 -41.85 -10.56 13.65
N ASP A 622 -42.67 -9.64 13.14
CA ASP A 622 -44.00 -9.94 12.59
C ASP A 622 -43.89 -10.90 11.39
N MET A 623 -42.87 -10.72 10.54
CA MET A 623 -42.59 -11.60 9.41
C MET A 623 -42.17 -13.01 9.86
N LEU A 624 -41.24 -13.12 10.82
CA LEU A 624 -40.78 -14.39 11.39
C LEU A 624 -41.93 -15.12 12.10
N GLN A 625 -42.80 -14.38 12.79
CA GLN A 625 -43.99 -14.95 13.41
C GLN A 625 -44.95 -15.51 12.36
N ALA A 626 -45.23 -14.78 11.28
CA ALA A 626 -46.08 -15.28 10.20
C ALA A 626 -45.50 -16.53 9.52
N TYR A 627 -44.17 -16.63 9.43
CA TYR A 627 -43.48 -17.81 8.92
C TYR A 627 -43.60 -19.01 9.87
N LEU A 628 -43.45 -18.80 11.17
CA LEU A 628 -43.66 -19.82 12.20
C LEU A 628 -45.11 -20.34 12.21
N GLU A 629 -46.11 -19.44 12.12
CA GLU A 629 -47.54 -19.79 12.01
C GLU A 629 -47.85 -20.58 10.73
N GLY A 630 -47.02 -20.43 9.69
CA GLY A 630 -47.07 -21.23 8.46
C GLY A 630 -46.44 -22.62 8.56
N GLY A 631 -45.94 -23.02 9.74
CA GLY A 631 -45.20 -24.27 9.97
C GLY A 631 -43.70 -24.16 9.68
N GLY A 632 -43.18 -22.94 9.53
CA GLY A 632 -41.76 -22.67 9.34
C GLY A 632 -40.91 -22.99 10.57
N ARG A 633 -39.60 -23.08 10.36
CA ARG A 633 -38.62 -23.40 11.41
C ARG A 633 -37.62 -22.27 11.54
N VAL A 634 -37.53 -21.65 12.72
CA VAL A 634 -36.67 -20.49 12.95
C VAL A 634 -35.62 -20.79 14.00
N ILE A 635 -34.38 -20.40 13.72
CA ILE A 635 -33.31 -20.28 14.72
C ILE A 635 -32.94 -18.81 14.79
N LEU A 636 -33.22 -18.16 15.91
CA LEU A 636 -32.88 -16.76 16.15
C LEU A 636 -31.69 -16.70 17.11
N SER A 637 -30.59 -16.07 16.69
CA SER A 637 -29.33 -16.03 17.45
C SER A 637 -28.76 -14.62 17.54
N GLY A 638 -28.58 -14.10 18.75
CA GLY A 638 -27.94 -12.80 18.95
C GLY A 638 -28.09 -12.22 20.35
N ALA A 639 -27.36 -11.14 20.61
CA ALA A 639 -27.23 -10.49 21.92
C ALA A 639 -28.40 -9.56 22.25
N PHE A 640 -28.93 -8.87 21.23
CA PHE A 640 -29.85 -7.74 21.41
C PHE A 640 -31.19 -7.96 20.70
N LEU A 641 -31.77 -9.15 20.89
CA LEU A 641 -32.97 -9.60 20.17
C LEU A 641 -34.22 -8.79 20.53
N GLY A 642 -34.67 -7.95 19.59
CA GLY A 642 -35.92 -7.18 19.65
C GLY A 642 -35.74 -5.72 20.11
N ASP A 643 -36.82 -5.12 20.63
CA ASP A 643 -36.88 -3.69 20.96
C ASP A 643 -36.04 -3.30 22.19
N PRO A 644 -35.05 -2.38 22.06
CA PRO A 644 -34.22 -1.92 23.17
C PRO A 644 -35.00 -1.26 24.31
N GLU A 645 -36.13 -0.60 24.03
CA GLU A 645 -36.93 0.06 25.08
C GLU A 645 -37.76 -0.93 25.92
N ALA A 646 -37.94 -2.15 25.42
CA ALA A 646 -38.80 -3.17 26.03
C ALA A 646 -38.01 -4.23 26.82
N ARG A 647 -36.67 -4.23 26.74
CA ARG A 647 -35.83 -5.32 27.28
C ARG A 647 -34.87 -4.83 28.36
N GLU A 648 -34.77 -5.61 29.44
CA GLU A 648 -33.71 -5.45 30.43
C GLU A 648 -32.41 -6.10 29.91
N SER A 649 -31.25 -5.51 30.21
CA SER A 649 -29.93 -6.08 29.92
C SER A 649 -29.15 -6.34 31.21
N GLY A 650 -28.17 -7.24 31.14
CA GLY A 650 -27.27 -7.50 32.26
C GLY A 650 -26.05 -8.30 31.83
N LEU A 651 -25.00 -8.26 32.64
CA LEU A 651 -23.72 -8.91 32.35
C LEU A 651 -23.89 -10.44 32.17
N LEU A 652 -23.33 -10.98 31.09
CA LEU A 652 -23.27 -12.43 30.81
C LEU A 652 -21.81 -12.88 30.76
N LEU A 653 -21.41 -13.76 31.68
CA LEU A 653 -20.07 -14.35 31.76
C LEU A 653 -20.06 -15.83 31.40
N ASP A 654 -21.18 -16.50 31.66
CA ASP A 654 -21.31 -17.94 31.53
C ASP A 654 -22.76 -18.35 31.25
N VAL A 655 -22.93 -19.51 30.64
CA VAL A 655 -24.23 -20.16 30.43
C VAL A 655 -24.21 -21.55 31.04
N GLN A 656 -25.34 -22.00 31.58
CA GLN A 656 -25.45 -23.28 32.26
C GLN A 656 -26.53 -24.15 31.62
N VAL A 657 -26.22 -25.44 31.43
CA VAL A 657 -27.18 -26.45 30.99
C VAL A 657 -28.26 -26.65 32.06
N SER A 658 -29.52 -26.39 31.72
CA SER A 658 -30.69 -26.53 32.62
C SER A 658 -31.46 -27.82 32.32
N GLN A 659 -31.62 -28.19 31.05
CA GLN A 659 -32.30 -29.42 30.62
C GLN A 659 -31.37 -30.31 29.79
N ALA A 660 -30.50 -31.07 30.45
CA ALA A 660 -29.51 -31.92 29.77
C ALA A 660 -30.10 -33.10 28.97
N ASP A 661 -31.37 -33.44 29.20
CA ASP A 661 -32.12 -34.45 28.45
C ASP A 661 -32.78 -33.91 27.18
N HIS A 662 -32.81 -32.59 26.99
CA HIS A 662 -33.32 -31.96 25.77
C HIS A 662 -32.34 -32.16 24.60
N PRO A 663 -32.79 -32.43 23.35
CA PRO A 663 -31.89 -32.62 22.21
C PRO A 663 -30.93 -31.46 21.96
N LEU A 664 -31.35 -30.22 22.24
CA LEU A 664 -30.48 -29.03 22.18
C LEU A 664 -29.25 -29.11 23.09
N ALA A 665 -29.32 -29.87 24.18
CA ALA A 665 -28.21 -30.10 25.11
C ALA A 665 -27.41 -31.38 24.80
N SER A 666 -27.59 -32.00 23.64
CA SER A 666 -26.88 -33.22 23.26
C SER A 666 -25.36 -33.03 23.31
N GLY A 667 -24.69 -33.90 24.07
CA GLY A 667 -23.25 -33.88 24.30
C GLY A 667 -22.76 -32.81 25.27
N PHE A 668 -23.66 -32.12 25.98
CA PHE A 668 -23.34 -31.33 27.17
C PHE A 668 -23.71 -32.12 28.44
N GLU A 669 -22.97 -31.91 29.53
CA GLU A 669 -23.21 -32.56 30.81
C GLU A 669 -24.29 -31.81 31.63
N ALA A 670 -24.99 -32.53 32.51
CA ALA A 670 -25.95 -31.90 33.41
C ALA A 670 -25.28 -30.87 34.33
N ASP A 671 -25.91 -29.70 34.47
CA ASP A 671 -25.40 -28.54 35.22
C ASP A 671 -24.06 -27.99 34.70
N GLN A 672 -23.58 -28.39 33.51
CA GLN A 672 -22.34 -27.89 32.93
C GLN A 672 -22.41 -26.37 32.73
N VAL A 673 -21.38 -25.68 33.20
CA VAL A 673 -21.19 -24.24 33.00
C VAL A 673 -20.21 -24.05 31.84
N LEU A 674 -20.62 -23.27 30.84
CA LEU A 674 -19.82 -22.90 29.69
C LEU A 674 -19.41 -21.44 29.87
N GLU A 675 -18.11 -21.19 30.00
CA GLU A 675 -17.56 -19.83 30.08
C GLU A 675 -17.52 -19.22 28.67
N LEU A 676 -17.88 -17.94 28.56
CA LEU A 676 -17.73 -17.20 27.32
C LEU A 676 -16.26 -16.77 27.14
N GLN A 677 -15.68 -17.05 25.97
CA GLN A 677 -14.27 -16.73 25.68
C GLN A 677 -14.13 -15.25 25.32
N ARG A 678 -13.62 -14.46 26.28
CA ARG A 678 -13.11 -13.06 26.21
C ARG A 678 -13.97 -11.99 25.54
N PHE A 679 -14.08 -10.86 26.26
CA PHE A 679 -13.60 -9.55 25.81
C PHE A 679 -12.58 -9.04 26.84
N THR A 680 -11.71 -8.10 26.47
CA THR A 680 -10.70 -7.51 27.37
C THR A 680 -11.40 -6.82 28.57
N ALA A 681 -10.69 -6.66 29.69
CA ALA A 681 -11.25 -6.29 31.00
C ALA A 681 -11.86 -4.86 31.11
N GLU A 682 -12.29 -4.25 30.01
CA GLU A 682 -12.76 -2.86 29.93
C GLU A 682 -14.22 -2.70 29.48
N GLU A 683 -14.87 -3.72 28.89
CA GLU A 683 -16.29 -3.64 28.48
C GLU A 683 -17.15 -4.82 28.99
N ASP A 684 -18.29 -4.50 29.62
CA ASP A 684 -19.21 -5.46 30.24
C ASP A 684 -20.22 -5.99 29.19
N TYR A 685 -20.03 -7.22 28.70
CA TYR A 685 -20.95 -7.86 27.74
C TYR A 685 -22.34 -8.12 28.33
N SER A 686 -23.34 -7.35 27.88
CA SER A 686 -24.66 -7.30 28.54
C SER A 686 -25.84 -7.53 27.59
N PRO A 687 -26.08 -8.77 27.13
CA PRO A 687 -27.19 -9.07 26.23
C PRO A 687 -28.56 -8.90 26.90
N TYR A 688 -29.60 -8.71 26.08
CA TYR A 688 -30.98 -8.61 26.54
C TYR A 688 -31.46 -9.89 27.21
N LEU A 689 -32.24 -9.73 28.28
CA LEU A 689 -32.98 -10.83 28.87
C LEU A 689 -34.05 -11.31 27.88
N LEU A 690 -34.18 -12.62 27.78
CA LEU A 690 -35.25 -13.24 27.03
C LEU A 690 -36.54 -13.23 27.87
N SER A 691 -37.37 -12.20 27.69
CA SER A 691 -38.69 -12.09 28.33
C SER A 691 -39.82 -12.45 27.37
N ASP A 692 -40.98 -12.82 27.91
CA ASP A 692 -42.24 -12.99 27.17
C ASP A 692 -42.25 -14.08 26.08
N LEU A 693 -41.33 -15.05 26.13
CA LEU A 693 -41.17 -16.13 25.12
C LEU A 693 -42.30 -17.18 25.07
N GLY A 694 -43.41 -16.98 25.77
CA GLY A 694 -44.53 -17.93 25.77
C GLY A 694 -44.25 -19.25 26.50
N THR A 695 -44.79 -20.35 25.98
CA THR A 695 -44.69 -21.68 26.61
C THR A 695 -43.67 -22.53 25.84
N GLY A 696 -42.59 -22.94 26.50
CA GLY A 696 -41.50 -23.70 25.90
C GLY A 696 -40.45 -24.12 26.92
N ASP A 697 -39.33 -24.64 26.44
CA ASP A 697 -38.26 -25.22 27.24
C ASP A 697 -37.03 -24.30 27.33
N ALA A 698 -36.67 -23.88 28.54
CA ALA A 698 -35.43 -23.17 28.83
C ALA A 698 -34.29 -24.19 28.98
N VAL A 699 -33.63 -24.51 27.87
CA VAL A 699 -32.61 -25.57 27.81
C VAL A 699 -31.30 -25.13 28.45
N PHE A 700 -30.90 -23.88 28.21
CA PHE A 700 -29.79 -23.24 28.89
C PHE A 700 -30.27 -21.98 29.61
N VAL A 701 -29.67 -21.73 30.77
CA VAL A 701 -29.90 -20.55 31.58
C VAL A 701 -28.61 -19.75 31.73
N ARG A 702 -28.73 -18.49 32.13
CA ARG A 702 -27.58 -17.66 32.51
C ARG A 702 -26.87 -18.33 33.69
N GLY A 703 -25.56 -18.49 33.58
CA GLY A 703 -24.75 -19.23 34.54
C GLY A 703 -24.53 -18.48 35.87
N PRO A 704 -23.87 -19.13 36.83
CA PRO A 704 -23.72 -18.60 38.19
C PRO A 704 -22.81 -17.37 38.30
N GLY A 705 -21.94 -17.12 37.33
CA GLY A 705 -21.10 -15.93 37.25
C GLY A 705 -21.82 -14.72 36.66
N SER A 706 -22.95 -14.92 35.99
CA SER A 706 -23.69 -13.90 35.25
C SER A 706 -24.70 -13.14 36.11
N GLU A 707 -25.02 -11.91 35.73
CA GLU A 707 -26.23 -11.25 36.24
C GLU A 707 -27.47 -12.00 35.77
N PHE A 708 -28.54 -11.93 36.58
CA PHE A 708 -29.78 -12.66 36.33
C PHE A 708 -29.58 -14.19 36.17
N ALA A 709 -28.65 -14.75 36.95
CA ALA A 709 -28.37 -16.18 36.97
C ALA A 709 -29.64 -17.03 37.14
N GLY A 710 -29.81 -18.03 36.29
CA GLY A 710 -30.98 -18.91 36.24
C GLY A 710 -32.10 -18.48 35.29
N GLU A 711 -32.05 -17.26 34.73
CA GLU A 711 -32.96 -16.85 33.65
C GLU A 711 -32.61 -17.53 32.33
N ALA A 712 -33.60 -17.75 31.46
CA ALA A 712 -33.40 -18.44 30.19
C ALA A 712 -32.47 -17.66 29.24
N ILE A 713 -31.59 -18.38 28.53
CA ILE A 713 -30.70 -17.81 27.52
C ILE A 713 -30.66 -18.64 26.23
N VAL A 714 -31.02 -19.93 26.30
CA VAL A 714 -31.40 -20.73 25.12
C VAL A 714 -32.77 -21.33 25.37
N PHE A 715 -33.70 -21.00 24.49
CA PHE A 715 -35.11 -21.37 24.62
C PHE A 715 -35.61 -22.07 23.37
N ALA A 716 -36.40 -23.13 23.56
CA ALA A 716 -36.99 -23.90 22.49
C ALA A 716 -38.52 -23.90 22.59
N GLN A 717 -39.19 -23.67 21.48
CA GLN A 717 -40.64 -23.73 21.38
C GLN A 717 -41.06 -24.53 20.14
N ALA A 718 -41.97 -25.47 20.32
CA ALA A 718 -42.61 -26.18 19.23
C ALA A 718 -44.13 -26.03 19.36
N ASP A 719 -44.79 -25.66 18.27
CA ASP A 719 -46.26 -25.67 18.21
C ASP A 719 -46.75 -27.03 17.70
N GLU A 720 -47.46 -27.77 18.57
CA GLU A 720 -48.01 -29.08 18.23
C GLU A 720 -49.15 -29.02 17.20
N LEU A 721 -49.76 -27.85 16.96
CA LEU A 721 -50.91 -27.69 16.05
C LEU A 721 -50.48 -27.44 14.60
N ASP A 722 -49.55 -26.51 14.39
CA ASP A 722 -49.17 -26.03 13.06
C ASP A 722 -47.74 -26.49 12.63
N GLY A 723 -47.01 -27.17 13.52
CA GLY A 723 -45.72 -27.80 13.23
C GLY A 723 -44.51 -26.85 13.23
N GLY A 724 -44.73 -25.56 13.53
CA GLY A 724 -43.67 -24.57 13.64
C GLY A 724 -42.73 -24.84 14.82
N LYS A 725 -41.43 -24.61 14.61
CA LYS A 725 -40.39 -24.75 15.63
C LYS A 725 -39.54 -23.49 15.70
N MET A 726 -39.23 -23.05 16.91
CA MET A 726 -38.38 -21.90 17.15
C MET A 726 -37.31 -22.24 18.19
N VAL A 727 -36.06 -21.92 17.87
CA VAL A 727 -34.96 -21.86 18.84
C VAL A 727 -34.53 -20.41 18.97
N VAL A 728 -34.43 -19.91 20.20
CA VAL A 728 -33.87 -18.59 20.49
C VAL A 728 -32.59 -18.79 21.29
N ILE A 729 -31.47 -18.29 20.77
CA ILE A 729 -30.17 -18.24 21.43
C ILE A 729 -29.88 -16.77 21.72
N GLY A 730 -30.06 -16.37 22.98
CA GLY A 730 -29.94 -14.98 23.46
C GLY A 730 -28.50 -14.47 23.59
N PHE A 731 -27.57 -15.08 22.86
CA PHE A 731 -26.19 -14.65 22.71
C PHE A 731 -25.63 -15.21 21.39
N PRO A 732 -24.64 -14.55 20.76
CA PRO A 732 -23.96 -15.10 19.61
C PRO A 732 -23.13 -16.34 19.98
N ILE A 733 -23.29 -17.44 19.23
CA ILE A 733 -22.62 -18.71 19.54
C ILE A 733 -21.10 -18.65 19.39
N TYR A 734 -20.56 -17.66 18.68
CA TYR A 734 -19.12 -17.42 18.56
C TYR A 734 -18.47 -16.98 19.88
N LEU A 735 -19.25 -16.60 20.88
CA LEU A 735 -18.74 -16.26 22.22
C LEU A 735 -18.35 -17.48 23.05
N LEU A 736 -18.73 -18.68 22.61
CA LEU A 736 -18.27 -19.93 23.21
C LEU A 736 -16.94 -20.35 22.58
N GLU A 737 -16.21 -21.24 23.25
CA GLU A 737 -15.13 -21.97 22.58
C GLU A 737 -15.69 -22.63 21.31
N TYR A 738 -14.97 -22.53 20.19
CA TYR A 738 -15.47 -22.88 18.86
C TYR A 738 -16.21 -24.22 18.83
N ASP A 739 -15.61 -25.28 19.39
CA ASP A 739 -16.20 -26.63 19.43
C ASP A 739 -17.54 -26.66 20.20
N LEU A 740 -17.66 -25.92 21.30
CA LEU A 740 -18.87 -25.84 22.12
C LEU A 740 -19.96 -25.03 21.41
N GLY A 741 -19.60 -23.89 20.80
CA GLY A 741 -20.52 -23.08 20.02
C GLY A 741 -21.03 -23.83 18.78
N PHE A 742 -20.13 -24.54 18.10
CA PHE A 742 -20.45 -25.35 16.93
C PHE A 742 -21.41 -26.48 17.32
N GLN A 743 -21.14 -27.17 18.43
CA GLN A 743 -22.01 -28.22 18.95
C GLN A 743 -23.40 -27.69 19.33
N LEU A 744 -23.49 -26.53 20.00
CA LEU A 744 -24.78 -25.91 20.33
C LEU A 744 -25.57 -25.55 19.07
N GLY A 745 -24.92 -24.91 18.09
CA GLY A 745 -25.56 -24.55 16.83
C GLY A 745 -25.98 -25.77 16.01
N GLN A 746 -25.17 -26.84 15.98
CA GLN A 746 -25.50 -28.10 15.34
C GLN A 746 -26.71 -28.77 16.00
N ASN A 747 -26.79 -28.78 17.33
CA ASN A 747 -27.95 -29.28 18.05
C ASN A 747 -29.21 -28.45 17.76
N ALA A 748 -29.07 -27.11 17.70
CA ALA A 748 -30.16 -26.20 17.32
C ALA A 748 -30.69 -26.48 15.92
N PHE A 749 -29.79 -26.62 14.95
CA PHE A 749 -30.15 -26.94 13.58
C PHE A 749 -30.84 -28.31 13.46
N ARG A 750 -30.26 -29.36 14.03
CA ARG A 750 -30.87 -30.71 14.03
C ARG A 750 -32.27 -30.71 14.65
N TRP A 751 -32.43 -30.06 15.81
CA TRP A 751 -33.73 -30.02 16.49
C TRP A 751 -34.80 -29.24 15.69
N ALA A 752 -34.39 -28.19 14.99
CA ALA A 752 -35.28 -27.44 14.09
C ALA A 752 -35.67 -28.28 12.88
N VAL A 753 -34.76 -29.09 12.33
CA VAL A 753 -34.98 -29.89 11.11
C VAL A 753 -35.71 -31.22 11.38
N GLU A 754 -35.54 -31.83 12.55
CA GLU A 754 -36.31 -33.02 12.99
C GLU A 754 -37.81 -32.70 13.19
#